data_AF-A0A842SSK9-F1
#
_entry.id   AF-A0A842SSK9-F1
#
_cell.length_a   1.000
_cell.length_b   1.000
_cell.length_c   1.000
_cell.angle_alpha   90.00
_cell.angle_beta   90.00
_cell.angle_gamma   90.00
#
_symmetry.space_group_name_H-M   'P 1'
#
loop_
_entity.id
_entity.type
_entity.pdbx_description
1 polymer ?
#
loop_
_entity_poly.entity_id
_entity_poly.type
_entity_poly.pdbx_seq_one_letter_code
_entity_poly.pdbx_strand_id
1 'polypeptide(L)'
;QNWSNSPVGANGTTIYVPGDYLTIQEAVNNADPGDTVYVSSGTYRETVNITRSITLQGQDKTTTFIDGLEGTAVTISSDNVDIVGFSLFNSTEGVACYTGSESVNVSDCLIFLCDNGIYLWGCDKPVIQGCSVYENAMMGGFLNMVEDADIQDCEFNFNGESGLGVLNSNFMDVIGCEFNNNSANGAVFEASHNIDIENCSMYGNEDSGVTLDASQKATITECDSSYNSASGIWLASCIESVIMDCQLFANTYDGLTAQCSDAFLVKGCTIYGNEDSGIYFIGACDLARIANCDIFGNMNNGIFMAESNTATLFNVSSLLNAIGLWATSCNELYVSGSRFTDNYGPGVYLSMSEGIITNTNMSYNGVNGAYTESSHVFFTYSQFVNNQGIGLESFSYTVTAADCWWGNSTGPYHSTENPSGTGEEVSDNVIFFPWQNSPYQPDSLISDFRYHGPFNNWHMIYPSDDPGKPLVMGPAMLSDWTASGLLYSKLRSVTEAEDTDPSAVNQGTGRPVGDPGEAVATFGGPDVNLVTYYGENAGGAPIHFVIDGDRFYFKYANGTGIPGADLPISVINHGEDMFLIEFFMDPDGRYMMVFQGFGWKGSYAAGKYFDRVVNREMWLYTYRWIIVKWEDTNANGYVNAPGDGDLYTLIALGN
;
A
#
# COMPACT_ATOMS: atom_id res chain seq x y z
N GLN A 1 3.06 11.73 -20.75
CA GLN A 1 3.12 11.56 -22.22
C GLN A 1 2.53 12.84 -22.84
N ASN A 2 3.04 13.32 -23.97
CA ASN A 2 2.48 14.51 -24.64
C ASN A 2 1.08 14.20 -25.17
N TRP A 3 0.03 14.68 -24.51
CA TRP A 3 -1.36 14.55 -24.97
C TRP A 3 -1.84 15.84 -25.62
N SER A 4 -1.65 15.92 -26.94
CA SER A 4 -2.50 16.74 -27.79
C SER A 4 -3.83 16.02 -27.99
N ASN A 5 -4.75 16.12 -27.03
CA ASN A 5 -6.14 15.76 -27.28
C ASN A 5 -6.76 16.86 -28.14
N SER A 6 -7.01 16.52 -29.41
CA SER A 6 -7.83 17.35 -30.29
C SER A 6 -9.27 17.32 -29.77
N PRO A 7 -9.96 18.47 -29.61
CA PRO A 7 -11.35 18.46 -29.19
C PRO A 7 -12.23 17.78 -30.24
N VAL A 8 -13.17 16.98 -29.75
CA VAL A 8 -14.18 16.30 -30.56
C VAL A 8 -15.20 17.31 -31.07
N GLY A 9 -15.02 17.75 -32.31
CA GLY A 9 -16.10 18.09 -33.24
C GLY A 9 -16.87 19.41 -33.04
N ALA A 10 -16.33 20.52 -33.54
CA ALA A 10 -17.14 21.59 -34.15
C ALA A 10 -16.27 22.43 -35.11
N ASN A 11 -16.84 22.88 -36.23
CA ASN A 11 -16.24 23.85 -37.16
C ASN A 11 -16.20 25.27 -36.53
N GLY A 12 -15.74 25.38 -35.29
CA GLY A 12 -15.65 26.65 -34.57
C GLY A 12 -14.62 27.58 -35.19
N THR A 13 -14.93 28.87 -35.20
CA THR A 13 -13.99 29.93 -35.54
C THR A 13 -13.31 30.48 -34.29
N THR A 14 -12.14 31.08 -34.45
CA THR A 14 -11.44 31.75 -33.35
C THR A 14 -11.73 33.25 -33.39
N ILE A 15 -12.22 33.78 -32.27
CA ILE A 15 -12.45 35.21 -32.03
C ILE A 15 -11.33 35.72 -31.12
N TYR A 16 -10.61 36.75 -31.54
CA TYR A 16 -9.45 37.27 -30.83
C TYR A 16 -9.81 38.47 -29.95
N VAL A 17 -9.37 38.46 -28.68
CA VAL A 17 -9.46 39.60 -27.76
C VAL A 17 -8.04 40.10 -27.43
N PRO A 18 -7.74 41.40 -27.57
CA PRO A 18 -8.63 42.50 -27.93
C PRO A 18 -8.73 42.78 -29.46
N GLY A 19 -8.40 41.82 -30.31
CA GLY A 19 -8.24 42.02 -31.76
C GLY A 19 -9.54 42.30 -32.52
N ASP A 20 -10.53 41.42 -32.36
CA ASP A 20 -11.85 41.49 -32.99
C ASP A 20 -12.86 42.27 -32.10
N TYR A 21 -12.75 42.10 -30.78
CA TYR A 21 -13.54 42.80 -29.76
C TYR A 21 -12.64 43.32 -28.66
N LEU A 22 -13.00 44.43 -28.02
CA LEU A 22 -12.16 45.06 -26.98
C LEU A 22 -12.25 44.36 -25.62
N THR A 23 -13.35 43.65 -25.35
CA THR A 23 -13.62 42.97 -24.07
C THR A 23 -13.93 41.49 -24.30
N ILE A 24 -13.70 40.67 -23.27
CA ILE A 24 -14.03 39.24 -23.31
C ILE A 24 -15.53 39.05 -23.44
N GLN A 25 -16.34 39.80 -22.67
CA GLN A 25 -17.79 39.65 -22.71
C GLN A 25 -18.39 39.98 -24.08
N GLU A 26 -17.85 40.97 -24.81
CA GLU A 26 -18.30 41.28 -26.17
C GLU A 26 -17.99 40.11 -27.13
N ALA A 27 -16.80 39.51 -27.04
CA ALA A 27 -16.45 38.33 -27.84
C ALA A 27 -17.38 37.15 -27.51
N VAL A 28 -17.59 36.84 -26.23
CA VAL A 28 -18.50 35.76 -25.76
C VAL A 28 -19.93 35.99 -26.25
N ASN A 29 -20.41 37.24 -26.28
CA ASN A 29 -21.75 37.57 -26.76
C ASN A 29 -21.94 37.31 -28.26
N ASN A 30 -20.86 37.40 -29.05
CA ASN A 30 -20.87 37.23 -30.51
C ASN A 30 -20.35 35.87 -30.99
N ALA A 31 -19.84 35.03 -30.08
CA ALA A 31 -19.43 33.67 -30.38
C ALA A 31 -20.64 32.77 -30.71
N ASP A 32 -20.49 31.92 -31.71
CA ASP A 32 -21.40 30.82 -32.01
C ASP A 32 -20.97 29.55 -31.23
N PRO A 33 -21.90 28.60 -30.96
CA PRO A 33 -21.54 27.35 -30.32
C PRO A 33 -20.42 26.60 -31.06
N GLY A 34 -19.39 26.20 -30.31
CA GLY A 34 -18.16 25.56 -30.79
C GLY A 34 -17.01 26.52 -31.08
N ASP A 35 -17.24 27.83 -31.05
CA ASP A 35 -16.17 28.83 -31.24
C ASP A 35 -15.16 28.84 -30.08
N THR A 36 -13.96 29.35 -30.37
CA THR A 36 -12.94 29.67 -29.37
C THR A 36 -12.81 31.19 -29.23
N VAL A 37 -13.00 31.70 -28.01
CA VAL A 37 -12.63 33.07 -27.64
C VAL A 37 -11.20 33.05 -27.12
N TYR A 38 -10.24 33.48 -27.94
CA TYR A 38 -8.82 33.52 -27.61
C TYR A 38 -8.41 34.89 -27.08
N VAL A 39 -7.94 34.93 -25.83
CA VAL A 39 -7.66 36.16 -25.08
C VAL A 39 -6.16 36.36 -24.93
N SER A 40 -5.63 37.40 -25.57
CA SER A 40 -4.20 37.75 -25.52
C SER A 40 -3.79 38.23 -24.13
N SER A 41 -2.50 38.13 -23.79
CA SER A 41 -1.95 38.59 -22.51
C SER A 41 -2.41 40.01 -22.15
N GLY A 42 -2.80 40.21 -20.91
CA GLY A 42 -3.37 41.46 -20.41
C GLY A 42 -4.23 41.25 -19.17
N THR A 43 -4.67 42.36 -18.56
CA THR A 43 -5.61 42.34 -17.44
C THR A 43 -6.97 42.84 -17.92
N TYR A 44 -7.97 41.98 -17.79
CA TYR A 44 -9.35 42.19 -18.18
C TYR A 44 -10.18 42.36 -16.92
N ARG A 45 -10.69 43.57 -16.70
CA ARG A 45 -11.46 43.94 -15.50
C ARG A 45 -12.94 43.85 -15.82
N GLU A 46 -13.47 42.64 -15.75
CA GLU A 46 -14.82 42.31 -16.19
C GLU A 46 -15.32 41.02 -15.53
N THR A 47 -16.64 40.89 -15.44
CA THR A 47 -17.30 39.63 -15.10
C THR A 47 -17.85 39.02 -16.39
N VAL A 48 -17.50 37.77 -16.67
CA VAL A 48 -17.78 37.10 -17.94
C VAL A 48 -18.90 36.08 -17.75
N ASN A 49 -20.02 36.26 -18.44
CA ASN A 49 -21.14 35.34 -18.46
C ASN A 49 -21.18 34.56 -19.78
N ILE A 50 -20.97 33.25 -19.69
CA ILE A 50 -20.98 32.29 -20.80
C ILE A 50 -22.33 31.59 -20.83
N THR A 51 -23.05 31.82 -21.93
CA THR A 51 -24.41 31.30 -22.18
C THR A 51 -24.47 30.38 -23.41
N ARG A 52 -23.31 29.98 -23.93
CA ARG A 52 -23.15 29.15 -25.14
C ARG A 52 -21.99 28.18 -24.95
N SER A 53 -22.06 27.03 -25.61
CA SER A 53 -20.97 26.04 -25.66
C SER A 53 -19.76 26.61 -26.42
N ILE A 54 -18.73 27.05 -25.71
CA ILE A 54 -17.54 27.69 -26.30
C ILE A 54 -16.29 27.30 -25.52
N THR A 55 -15.12 27.47 -26.14
CA THR A 55 -13.84 27.47 -25.44
C THR A 55 -13.42 28.91 -25.15
N LEU A 56 -13.29 29.29 -23.87
CA LEU A 56 -12.65 30.54 -23.46
C LEU A 56 -11.19 30.22 -23.11
N GLN A 57 -10.26 30.72 -23.93
CA GLN A 57 -8.84 30.38 -23.83
C GLN A 57 -7.97 31.62 -23.64
N GLY A 58 -7.21 31.66 -22.56
CA GLY A 58 -6.17 32.65 -22.32
C GLY A 58 -4.87 32.25 -23.02
N GLN A 59 -4.11 33.26 -23.46
CA GLN A 59 -2.82 33.05 -24.08
C GLN A 59 -1.84 32.29 -23.17
N ASP A 60 -1.80 32.61 -21.88
CA ASP A 60 -0.98 31.94 -20.87
C ASP A 60 -1.46 32.34 -19.47
N LYS A 61 -1.61 31.37 -18.56
CA LYS A 61 -2.15 31.59 -17.21
C LYS A 61 -1.37 32.60 -16.38
N THR A 62 -0.08 32.81 -16.66
CA THR A 62 0.77 33.76 -15.96
C THR A 62 0.75 35.18 -16.55
N THR A 63 0.06 35.37 -17.68
CA THR A 63 0.03 36.67 -18.39
C THR A 63 -1.36 37.16 -18.78
N THR A 64 -2.38 36.29 -18.75
CA THR A 64 -3.76 36.62 -19.07
C THR A 64 -4.61 36.56 -17.82
N PHE A 65 -5.07 37.73 -17.36
CA PHE A 65 -5.72 37.91 -16.06
C PHE A 65 -7.17 38.37 -16.22
N ILE A 66 -8.09 37.76 -15.49
CA ILE A 66 -9.47 38.23 -15.30
C ILE A 66 -9.61 38.70 -13.83
N ASP A 67 -9.79 40.01 -13.65
CA ASP A 67 -10.12 40.64 -12.35
C ASP A 67 -11.64 40.73 -12.22
N GLY A 68 -12.22 39.92 -11.34
CA GLY A 68 -13.66 39.75 -11.18
C GLY A 68 -14.39 40.89 -10.47
N LEU A 69 -13.69 41.94 -10.02
CA LEU A 69 -14.26 43.15 -9.43
C LEU A 69 -15.19 42.87 -8.23
N GLU A 70 -14.84 41.92 -7.37
CA GLU A 70 -15.65 41.47 -6.22
C GLU A 70 -16.98 40.81 -6.63
N GLY A 71 -17.18 40.44 -7.90
CA GLY A 71 -18.26 39.58 -8.39
C GLY A 71 -17.70 38.23 -8.86
N THR A 72 -18.49 37.40 -9.54
CA THR A 72 -17.98 36.17 -10.16
C THR A 72 -17.17 36.49 -11.41
N ALA A 73 -15.91 36.02 -11.49
CA ALA A 73 -15.05 36.31 -12.64
C ALA A 73 -15.56 35.63 -13.93
N VAL A 74 -15.91 34.33 -13.86
CA VAL A 74 -16.55 33.59 -14.96
C VAL A 74 -17.80 32.85 -14.47
N THR A 75 -18.97 33.18 -15.01
CA THR A 75 -20.23 32.45 -14.78
C THR A 75 -20.59 31.63 -16.02
N ILE A 76 -20.92 30.36 -15.80
CA ILE A 76 -21.26 29.39 -16.84
C ILE A 76 -22.72 28.96 -16.68
N SER A 77 -23.47 29.04 -17.77
CA SER A 77 -24.90 28.66 -17.83
C SER A 77 -25.24 27.86 -19.09
N SER A 78 -24.24 27.19 -19.66
CA SER A 78 -24.35 26.36 -20.87
C SER A 78 -23.47 25.13 -20.73
N ASP A 79 -23.87 24.06 -21.42
CA ASP A 79 -23.09 22.84 -21.52
C ASP A 79 -21.88 23.02 -22.45
N ASN A 80 -20.89 22.14 -22.33
CA ASN A 80 -19.70 22.06 -23.18
C ASN A 80 -18.93 23.39 -23.21
N VAL A 81 -18.45 23.82 -22.04
CA VAL A 81 -17.69 25.06 -21.88
C VAL A 81 -16.33 24.73 -21.32
N ASP A 82 -15.28 25.17 -22.02
CA ASP A 82 -13.89 25.02 -21.57
C ASP A 82 -13.32 26.37 -21.15
N ILE A 83 -12.76 26.46 -19.96
CA ILE A 83 -12.00 27.60 -19.45
C ILE A 83 -10.53 27.19 -19.34
N VAL A 84 -9.65 27.83 -20.10
CA VAL A 84 -8.25 27.37 -20.24
C VAL A 84 -7.26 28.52 -20.10
N GLY A 85 -6.21 28.37 -19.29
CA GLY A 85 -5.02 29.23 -19.39
C GLY A 85 -5.18 30.66 -18.86
N PHE A 86 -5.93 30.86 -17.78
CA PHE A 86 -6.15 32.17 -17.14
C PHE A 86 -5.65 32.24 -15.71
N SER A 87 -5.30 33.46 -15.27
CA SER A 87 -5.39 33.85 -13.86
C SER A 87 -6.75 34.48 -13.57
N LEU A 88 -7.55 33.92 -12.67
CA LEU A 88 -8.85 34.45 -12.23
C LEU A 88 -8.76 34.86 -10.76
N PHE A 89 -9.08 36.12 -10.44
CA PHE A 89 -8.88 36.63 -9.08
C PHE A 89 -9.76 37.83 -8.72
N ASN A 90 -9.76 38.18 -7.42
CA ASN A 90 -10.51 39.31 -6.86
C ASN A 90 -12.00 39.21 -7.17
N SER A 91 -12.59 38.05 -6.83
CA SER A 91 -13.96 37.66 -7.18
C SER A 91 -14.68 37.02 -5.99
N THR A 92 -16.00 36.89 -6.05
CA THR A 92 -16.71 35.96 -5.16
C THR A 92 -16.38 34.52 -5.56
N GLU A 93 -16.60 34.17 -6.83
CA GLU A 93 -16.19 32.89 -7.40
C GLU A 93 -15.23 33.13 -8.56
N GLY A 94 -14.12 32.40 -8.63
CA GLY A 94 -13.24 32.43 -9.80
C GLY A 94 -13.96 31.90 -11.04
N VAL A 95 -14.46 30.66 -10.94
CA VAL A 95 -15.34 30.04 -11.94
C VAL A 95 -16.58 29.52 -11.24
N ALA A 96 -17.77 29.82 -11.77
CA ALA A 96 -19.03 29.31 -11.22
C ALA A 96 -19.97 28.73 -12.27
N CYS A 97 -20.58 27.59 -11.98
CA CYS A 97 -21.77 27.09 -12.67
C CYS A 97 -22.89 26.85 -11.65
N TYR A 98 -24.02 27.54 -11.84
CA TYR A 98 -25.18 27.48 -10.93
C TYR A 98 -26.39 26.74 -11.52
N THR A 99 -26.28 26.25 -12.76
CA THR A 99 -27.45 25.75 -13.52
C THR A 99 -27.48 24.24 -13.72
N GLY A 100 -26.43 23.53 -13.29
CA GLY A 100 -26.25 22.11 -13.56
C GLY A 100 -26.01 21.80 -15.03
N SER A 101 -24.87 22.23 -15.54
CA SER A 101 -24.48 22.07 -16.94
C SER A 101 -23.58 20.84 -17.14
N GLU A 102 -23.66 20.25 -18.33
CA GLU A 102 -22.81 19.10 -18.72
C GLU A 102 -21.47 19.59 -19.27
N SER A 103 -20.36 18.91 -18.93
CA SER A 103 -19.03 19.19 -19.47
C SER A 103 -18.57 20.63 -19.27
N VAL A 104 -18.58 21.07 -18.01
CA VAL A 104 -17.97 22.35 -17.58
C VAL A 104 -16.52 22.08 -17.19
N ASN A 105 -15.59 22.47 -18.05
CA ASN A 105 -14.18 22.13 -17.90
C ASN A 105 -13.34 23.36 -17.53
N VAL A 106 -12.46 23.20 -16.55
CA VAL A 106 -11.51 24.23 -16.09
C VAL A 106 -10.11 23.63 -16.12
N SER A 107 -9.23 24.17 -16.96
CA SER A 107 -7.88 23.61 -17.10
C SER A 107 -6.78 24.66 -17.16
N ASP A 108 -5.61 24.31 -16.65
CA ASP A 108 -4.40 25.15 -16.66
C ASP A 108 -4.66 26.59 -16.16
N CYS A 109 -5.45 26.74 -15.09
CA CYS A 109 -5.80 28.04 -14.51
C CYS A 109 -5.08 28.29 -13.18
N LEU A 110 -4.83 29.57 -12.87
CA LEU A 110 -4.48 30.05 -11.53
C LEU A 110 -5.72 30.74 -10.96
N ILE A 111 -6.22 30.31 -9.81
CA ILE A 111 -7.46 30.85 -9.22
C ILE A 111 -7.23 31.23 -7.77
N PHE A 112 -7.29 32.52 -7.45
CA PHE A 112 -6.84 33.01 -6.15
C PHE A 112 -7.53 34.30 -5.71
N LEU A 113 -7.50 34.60 -4.41
CA LEU A 113 -8.16 35.78 -3.84
C LEU A 113 -9.64 35.87 -4.24
N CYS A 114 -10.32 34.72 -4.27
CA CYS A 114 -11.77 34.61 -4.40
C CYS A 114 -12.41 34.25 -3.06
N ASP A 115 -13.75 34.25 -2.95
CA ASP A 115 -14.40 33.52 -1.86
C ASP A 115 -14.22 32.01 -2.09
N ASN A 116 -14.80 31.42 -3.14
CA ASN A 116 -14.36 30.10 -3.63
C ASN A 116 -13.62 30.21 -4.96
N GLY A 117 -12.66 29.31 -5.18
CA GLY A 117 -11.95 29.26 -6.46
C GLY A 117 -12.86 28.77 -7.58
N ILE A 118 -13.37 27.55 -7.43
CA ILE A 118 -14.27 26.89 -8.40
C ILE A 118 -15.55 26.49 -7.68
N TYR A 119 -16.69 26.93 -8.18
CA TYR A 119 -18.01 26.58 -7.64
C TYR A 119 -18.84 25.85 -8.71
N LEU A 120 -19.19 24.59 -8.49
CA LEU A 120 -20.04 23.83 -9.42
C LEU A 120 -21.25 23.27 -8.68
N TRP A 121 -22.44 23.58 -9.20
CA TRP A 121 -23.70 23.05 -8.69
C TRP A 121 -24.44 22.29 -9.78
N GLY A 122 -24.81 21.03 -9.50
CA GLY A 122 -25.65 20.22 -10.38
C GLY A 122 -24.98 19.74 -11.67
N CYS A 123 -23.66 19.91 -11.83
CA CYS A 123 -22.98 19.68 -13.10
C CYS A 123 -22.74 18.19 -13.36
N ASP A 124 -22.77 17.79 -14.63
CA ASP A 124 -22.48 16.42 -15.07
C ASP A 124 -21.17 16.41 -15.87
N LYS A 125 -20.26 15.49 -15.55
CA LYS A 125 -18.97 15.34 -16.23
C LYS A 125 -18.07 16.58 -16.29
N PRO A 126 -17.92 17.38 -15.23
CA PRO A 126 -16.94 18.46 -15.25
C PRO A 126 -15.51 17.91 -15.16
N VAL A 127 -14.59 18.51 -15.90
CA VAL A 127 -13.14 18.21 -15.80
C VAL A 127 -12.42 19.41 -15.19
N ILE A 128 -11.69 19.20 -14.09
CA ILE A 128 -10.83 20.20 -13.46
C ILE A 128 -9.39 19.69 -13.52
N GLN A 129 -8.53 20.30 -14.34
CA GLN A 129 -7.22 19.73 -14.64
C GLN A 129 -6.06 20.74 -14.62
N GLY A 130 -4.95 20.41 -13.94
CA GLY A 130 -3.73 21.24 -13.99
C GLY A 130 -3.91 22.65 -13.41
N CYS A 131 -4.90 22.83 -12.54
CA CYS A 131 -5.22 24.13 -11.93
C CYS A 131 -4.48 24.30 -10.61
N SER A 132 -4.03 25.52 -10.32
CA SER A 132 -3.58 25.92 -8.98
C SER A 132 -4.61 26.87 -8.38
N VAL A 133 -5.28 26.42 -7.31
CA VAL A 133 -6.39 27.10 -6.64
C VAL A 133 -5.99 27.41 -5.21
N TYR A 134 -5.69 28.68 -4.92
CA TYR A 134 -5.01 29.04 -3.68
C TYR A 134 -5.39 30.39 -3.10
N GLU A 135 -5.17 30.59 -1.80
CA GLU A 135 -5.45 31.86 -1.10
C GLU A 135 -6.89 32.37 -1.33
N ASN A 136 -7.86 31.46 -1.44
CA ASN A 136 -9.28 31.81 -1.47
C ASN A 136 -9.82 31.88 -0.03
N ALA A 137 -10.78 32.76 0.22
CA ALA A 137 -11.29 33.05 1.56
C ALA A 137 -12.15 31.90 2.14
N MET A 138 -12.72 31.06 1.28
CA MET A 138 -13.50 29.87 1.61
C MET A 138 -12.85 28.63 0.98
N MET A 139 -13.58 27.82 0.20
CA MET A 139 -13.05 26.58 -0.38
C MET A 139 -12.24 26.84 -1.65
N GLY A 140 -11.23 26.00 -1.92
CA GLY A 140 -10.56 26.03 -3.22
C GLY A 140 -11.53 25.61 -4.33
N GLY A 141 -12.05 24.38 -4.25
CA GLY A 141 -13.18 23.90 -5.05
C GLY A 141 -14.38 23.56 -4.18
N PHE A 142 -15.59 23.99 -4.59
CA PHE A 142 -16.84 23.60 -3.97
C PHE A 142 -17.79 23.00 -5.01
N LEU A 143 -17.97 21.68 -4.94
CA LEU A 143 -18.79 20.88 -5.85
C LEU A 143 -19.99 20.35 -5.08
N ASN A 144 -21.19 20.58 -5.59
CA ASN A 144 -22.42 20.15 -4.94
C ASN A 144 -23.43 19.60 -5.94
N MET A 145 -23.99 18.43 -5.66
CA MET A 145 -24.87 17.71 -6.60
C MET A 145 -24.20 17.46 -7.96
N VAL A 146 -22.90 17.22 -7.95
CA VAL A 146 -22.12 16.95 -9.17
C VAL A 146 -22.11 15.45 -9.44
N GLU A 147 -22.09 15.09 -10.72
CA GLU A 147 -22.01 13.70 -11.19
C GLU A 147 -20.80 13.55 -12.11
N ASP A 148 -20.07 12.44 -11.96
CA ASP A 148 -19.05 11.97 -12.91
C ASP A 148 -17.90 12.97 -13.12
N ALA A 149 -17.43 13.62 -12.06
CA ALA A 149 -16.39 14.64 -12.14
C ALA A 149 -14.98 14.07 -12.12
N ASP A 150 -14.11 14.69 -12.93
CA ASP A 150 -12.72 14.29 -13.08
C ASP A 150 -11.79 15.45 -12.66
N ILE A 151 -11.07 15.28 -11.56
CA ILE A 151 -10.20 16.29 -10.95
C ILE A 151 -8.76 15.76 -10.96
N GLN A 152 -7.91 16.29 -11.85
CA GLN A 152 -6.57 15.74 -12.08
C GLN A 152 -5.46 16.78 -11.97
N ASP A 153 -4.33 16.38 -11.39
CA ASP A 153 -3.09 17.16 -11.38
C ASP A 153 -3.29 18.61 -10.87
N CYS A 154 -4.18 18.80 -9.89
CA CYS A 154 -4.53 20.11 -9.35
C CYS A 154 -3.89 20.35 -7.97
N GLU A 155 -3.64 21.62 -7.68
CA GLU A 155 -3.11 22.10 -6.40
C GLU A 155 -4.18 22.95 -5.69
N PHE A 156 -4.63 22.54 -4.52
CA PHE A 156 -5.61 23.26 -3.70
C PHE A 156 -4.99 23.67 -2.37
N ASN A 157 -4.43 24.88 -2.29
CA ASN A 157 -3.49 25.24 -1.23
C ASN A 157 -3.83 26.56 -0.53
N PHE A 158 -3.57 26.66 0.78
CA PHE A 158 -3.74 27.92 1.53
C PHE A 158 -5.15 28.53 1.44
N ASN A 159 -6.19 27.72 1.26
CA ASN A 159 -7.57 28.19 1.24
C ASN A 159 -8.12 28.32 2.67
N GLY A 160 -9.03 29.27 2.87
CA GLY A 160 -9.59 29.63 4.18
C GLY A 160 -10.55 28.59 4.78
N GLU A 161 -11.00 27.63 3.98
CA GLU A 161 -11.71 26.43 4.42
C GLU A 161 -11.02 25.16 3.87
N SER A 162 -11.75 24.22 3.28
CA SER A 162 -11.16 23.00 2.71
C SER A 162 -10.58 23.26 1.31
N GLY A 163 -9.53 22.55 0.93
CA GLY A 163 -8.99 22.63 -0.43
C GLY A 163 -10.03 22.26 -1.48
N LEU A 164 -10.71 21.13 -1.28
CA LEU A 164 -11.86 20.69 -2.08
C LEU A 164 -13.01 20.24 -1.16
N GLY A 165 -14.19 20.82 -1.32
CA GLY A 165 -15.43 20.37 -0.69
C GLY A 165 -16.39 19.78 -1.71
N VAL A 166 -16.81 18.54 -1.51
CA VAL A 166 -17.71 17.79 -2.39
C VAL A 166 -18.93 17.33 -1.59
N LEU A 167 -20.12 17.77 -1.99
CA LEU A 167 -21.35 17.53 -1.23
C LEU A 167 -22.40 16.88 -2.14
N ASN A 168 -23.11 15.85 -1.64
CA ASN A 168 -24.22 15.20 -2.35
C ASN A 168 -23.89 14.80 -3.79
N SER A 169 -22.66 14.38 -4.06
CA SER A 169 -22.15 14.14 -5.41
C SER A 169 -21.78 12.67 -5.61
N ASN A 170 -21.74 12.19 -6.85
CA ASN A 170 -21.41 10.80 -7.13
C ASN A 170 -20.42 10.68 -8.29
N PHE A 171 -19.67 9.58 -8.29
CA PHE A 171 -18.66 9.27 -9.34
C PHE A 171 -17.63 10.40 -9.41
N MET A 172 -16.83 10.49 -8.35
CA MET A 172 -15.85 11.57 -8.17
C MET A 172 -14.45 11.00 -8.28
N ASP A 173 -13.72 11.35 -9.33
CA ASP A 173 -12.34 10.94 -9.55
C ASP A 173 -11.41 12.11 -9.16
N VAL A 174 -10.52 11.90 -8.19
CA VAL A 174 -9.53 12.88 -7.72
C VAL A 174 -8.15 12.25 -7.79
N ILE A 175 -7.36 12.64 -8.78
CA ILE A 175 -6.14 11.92 -9.17
C ILE A 175 -4.94 12.87 -9.22
N GLY A 176 -3.82 12.49 -8.60
CA GLY A 176 -2.57 13.24 -8.73
C GLY A 176 -2.62 14.66 -8.14
N CYS A 177 -3.57 14.91 -7.23
CA CYS A 177 -3.81 16.24 -6.68
C CYS A 177 -3.06 16.48 -5.37
N GLU A 178 -2.77 17.75 -5.09
CA GLU A 178 -2.12 18.21 -3.87
C GLU A 178 -3.06 19.12 -3.06
N PHE A 179 -3.24 18.81 -1.78
CA PHE A 179 -4.10 19.56 -0.86
C PHE A 179 -3.30 19.96 0.37
N ASN A 180 -2.80 21.19 0.42
CA ASN A 180 -1.92 21.59 1.52
C ASN A 180 -2.21 22.93 2.17
N ASN A 181 -1.89 23.01 3.46
CA ASN A 181 -1.97 24.24 4.27
C ASN A 181 -3.35 24.93 4.21
N ASN A 182 -4.43 24.17 4.04
CA ASN A 182 -5.79 24.71 4.08
C ASN A 182 -6.25 24.83 5.54
N SER A 183 -7.07 25.85 5.84
CA SER A 183 -7.55 26.12 7.21
C SER A 183 -8.68 25.18 7.68
N ALA A 184 -9.09 24.21 6.86
CA ALA A 184 -9.89 23.05 7.26
C ALA A 184 -9.27 21.76 6.71
N ASN A 185 -10.02 20.93 5.97
CA ASN A 185 -9.53 19.66 5.43
C ASN A 185 -8.73 19.88 4.13
N GLY A 186 -7.88 18.91 3.76
CA GLY A 186 -7.35 18.85 2.40
C GLY A 186 -8.49 18.68 1.39
N ALA A 187 -9.22 17.57 1.51
CA ALA A 187 -10.47 17.32 0.80
C ALA A 187 -11.56 16.80 1.74
N VAL A 188 -12.81 17.20 1.51
CA VAL A 188 -13.98 16.71 2.26
C VAL A 188 -15.08 16.25 1.30
N PHE A 189 -15.64 15.07 1.57
CA PHE A 189 -16.79 14.53 0.85
C PHE A 189 -17.92 14.24 1.83
N GLU A 190 -19.06 14.89 1.66
CA GLU A 190 -20.23 14.71 2.51
C GLU A 190 -21.39 14.15 1.68
N ALA A 191 -22.04 13.11 2.21
CA ALA A 191 -23.18 12.43 1.58
C ALA A 191 -22.94 12.08 0.10
N SER A 192 -21.72 11.67 -0.23
CA SER A 192 -21.26 11.45 -1.60
C SER A 192 -20.88 9.97 -1.82
N HIS A 193 -21.00 9.46 -3.05
CA HIS A 193 -20.86 8.02 -3.31
C HIS A 193 -20.04 7.68 -4.57
N ASN A 194 -19.33 6.56 -4.55
CA ASN A 194 -18.40 6.17 -5.63
C ASN A 194 -17.34 7.26 -5.82
N ILE A 195 -16.44 7.36 -4.85
CA ILE A 195 -15.40 8.39 -4.79
C ILE A 195 -14.07 7.68 -4.93
N ASP A 196 -13.28 8.02 -5.94
CA ASP A 196 -11.96 7.45 -6.14
C ASP A 196 -10.91 8.56 -5.96
N ILE A 197 -10.06 8.42 -4.94
CA ILE A 197 -8.97 9.34 -4.62
C ILE A 197 -7.65 8.59 -4.78
N GLU A 198 -6.88 8.95 -5.80
CA GLU A 198 -5.69 8.19 -6.20
C GLU A 198 -4.46 9.10 -6.29
N ASN A 199 -3.31 8.61 -5.81
CA ASN A 199 -2.02 9.26 -6.04
C ASN A 199 -1.98 10.74 -5.57
N CYS A 200 -2.70 11.05 -4.50
CA CYS A 200 -2.83 12.41 -3.96
C CYS A 200 -1.95 12.62 -2.72
N SER A 201 -1.57 13.88 -2.49
CA SER A 201 -0.83 14.31 -1.28
C SER A 201 -1.64 15.31 -0.46
N MET A 202 -1.94 14.99 0.80
CA MET A 202 -2.66 15.87 1.72
C MET A 202 -1.82 16.20 2.95
N TYR A 203 -1.36 17.46 3.08
CA TYR A 203 -0.47 17.79 4.20
C TYR A 203 -0.58 19.19 4.77
N GLY A 204 -0.29 19.32 6.07
CA GLY A 204 -0.25 20.62 6.74
C GLY A 204 -1.62 21.28 6.88
N ASN A 205 -2.73 20.55 6.71
CA ASN A 205 -4.08 21.10 6.82
C ASN A 205 -4.49 21.23 8.31
N GLU A 206 -5.34 22.20 8.63
CA GLU A 206 -5.77 22.48 10.02
C GLU A 206 -6.80 21.47 10.57
N ASP A 207 -7.47 20.71 9.69
CA ASP A 207 -8.25 19.51 10.06
C ASP A 207 -7.57 18.23 9.53
N SER A 208 -8.32 17.35 8.86
CA SER A 208 -7.80 16.08 8.33
C SER A 208 -7.29 16.23 6.89
N GLY A 209 -6.44 15.31 6.45
CA GLY A 209 -6.04 15.27 5.04
C GLY A 209 -7.25 14.99 4.12
N VAL A 210 -7.99 13.92 4.42
CA VAL A 210 -9.29 13.61 3.79
C VAL A 210 -10.33 13.31 4.85
N THR A 211 -11.51 13.91 4.69
CA THR A 211 -12.70 13.55 5.48
C THR A 211 -13.81 13.04 4.57
N LEU A 212 -14.33 11.85 4.88
CA LEU A 212 -15.52 11.28 4.28
C LEU A 212 -16.62 11.25 5.35
N ASP A 213 -17.76 11.89 5.11
CA ASP A 213 -18.91 11.89 6.02
C ASP A 213 -20.17 11.40 5.31
N ALA A 214 -20.89 10.48 5.94
CA ALA A 214 -22.11 9.84 5.44
C ALA A 214 -21.98 9.34 3.99
N SER A 215 -20.76 8.95 3.60
CA SER A 215 -20.37 8.63 2.23
C SER A 215 -20.26 7.11 2.02
N GLN A 216 -20.32 6.65 0.76
CA GLN A 216 -20.34 5.22 0.47
C GLN A 216 -19.42 4.88 -0.69
N LYS A 217 -18.76 3.72 -0.60
CA LYS A 217 -17.91 3.19 -1.68
C LYS A 217 -16.83 4.18 -2.10
N ALA A 218 -16.11 4.72 -1.12
CA ALA A 218 -14.94 5.52 -1.40
C ALA A 218 -13.71 4.61 -1.51
N THR A 219 -12.92 4.75 -2.56
CA THR A 219 -11.60 4.12 -2.72
C THR A 219 -10.53 5.20 -2.56
N ILE A 220 -9.59 5.02 -1.64
CA ILE A 220 -8.42 5.89 -1.46
C ILE A 220 -7.18 5.04 -1.65
N THR A 221 -6.39 5.32 -2.68
CA THR A 221 -5.26 4.47 -3.08
C THR A 221 -3.99 5.25 -3.38
N GLU A 222 -2.84 4.72 -2.92
CA GLU A 222 -1.52 5.31 -3.22
C GLU A 222 -1.40 6.79 -2.77
N CYS A 223 -2.11 7.16 -1.69
CA CYS A 223 -2.13 8.52 -1.17
C CYS A 223 -1.24 8.70 0.06
N ASP A 224 -0.63 9.87 0.17
CA ASP A 224 0.16 10.28 1.33
C ASP A 224 -0.61 11.36 2.12
N SER A 225 -0.82 11.14 3.42
CA SER A 225 -1.46 12.11 4.30
C SER A 225 -0.64 12.35 5.57
N SER A 226 -0.14 13.59 5.73
CA SER A 226 0.83 13.90 6.78
C SER A 226 0.78 15.31 7.34
N TYR A 227 1.27 15.49 8.57
CA TYR A 227 1.36 16.81 9.22
C TYR A 227 0.03 17.57 9.30
N ASN A 228 -1.10 16.86 9.23
CA ASN A 228 -2.42 17.45 9.42
C ASN A 228 -2.69 17.60 10.92
N SER A 229 -3.44 18.63 11.30
CA SER A 229 -3.72 18.93 12.71
C SER A 229 -4.83 18.05 13.31
N ALA A 230 -5.54 17.28 12.47
CA ALA A 230 -6.40 16.16 12.88
C ALA A 230 -5.86 14.82 12.33
N SER A 231 -6.71 13.97 11.74
CA SER A 231 -6.31 12.65 11.24
C SER A 231 -5.76 12.70 9.82
N GLY A 232 -5.00 11.68 9.42
CA GLY A 232 -4.60 11.53 8.02
C GLY A 232 -5.83 11.32 7.11
N ILE A 233 -6.64 10.33 7.46
CA ILE A 233 -7.94 10.03 6.83
C ILE A 233 -9.00 9.87 7.92
N TRP A 234 -10.15 10.52 7.76
CA TRP A 234 -11.31 10.38 8.64
C TRP A 234 -12.50 9.81 7.88
N LEU A 235 -13.02 8.66 8.35
CA LEU A 235 -14.29 8.08 7.92
C LEU A 235 -15.35 8.32 9.00
N ALA A 236 -16.42 9.04 8.67
CA ALA A 236 -17.56 9.27 9.56
C ALA A 236 -18.83 8.70 8.92
N SER A 237 -19.48 7.77 9.61
CA SER A 237 -20.72 7.13 9.13
C SER A 237 -20.63 6.59 7.69
N CYS A 238 -19.44 6.10 7.31
CA CYS A 238 -19.15 5.63 5.97
C CYS A 238 -19.45 4.14 5.82
N ILE A 239 -19.73 3.71 4.58
CA ILE A 239 -20.01 2.31 4.28
C ILE A 239 -19.18 1.87 3.06
N GLU A 240 -18.58 0.68 3.15
CA GLU A 240 -17.85 0.04 2.04
C GLU A 240 -16.64 0.86 1.52
N SER A 241 -15.99 1.64 2.39
CA SER A 241 -14.77 2.37 2.02
C SER A 241 -13.54 1.46 1.93
N VAL A 242 -12.65 1.74 1.01
CA VAL A 242 -11.42 0.97 0.75
C VAL A 242 -10.23 1.94 0.78
N ILE A 243 -9.26 1.67 1.66
CA ILE A 243 -8.02 2.43 1.78
C ILE A 243 -6.88 1.45 1.50
N MET A 244 -6.11 1.67 0.42
CA MET A 244 -5.05 0.76 0.01
C MET A 244 -3.74 1.46 -0.29
N ASP A 245 -2.65 0.87 0.16
CA ASP A 245 -1.29 1.27 -0.24
C ASP A 245 -0.98 2.76 0.05
N CYS A 246 -1.63 3.31 1.08
CA CYS A 246 -1.46 4.69 1.55
C CYS A 246 -0.41 4.81 2.65
N GLN A 247 0.20 5.99 2.78
CA GLN A 247 1.05 6.35 3.92
C GLN A 247 0.39 7.44 4.78
N LEU A 248 0.17 7.13 6.06
CA LEU A 248 -0.53 8.02 7.00
C LEU A 248 0.38 8.31 8.19
N PHE A 249 1.01 9.49 8.22
CA PHE A 249 2.11 9.72 9.15
C PHE A 249 2.25 11.14 9.69
N ALA A 250 2.81 11.25 10.89
CA ALA A 250 3.09 12.55 11.53
C ALA A 250 1.87 13.50 11.60
N ASN A 251 0.66 12.94 11.71
CA ASN A 251 -0.55 13.71 11.98
C ASN A 251 -0.71 13.92 13.49
N THR A 252 -1.35 15.01 13.90
CA THR A 252 -1.51 15.38 15.32
C THR A 252 -2.55 14.50 16.05
N TYR A 253 -3.44 13.83 15.32
CA TYR A 253 -4.32 12.78 15.87
C TYR A 253 -3.90 11.42 15.29
N ASP A 254 -4.86 10.67 14.75
CA ASP A 254 -4.63 9.32 14.27
C ASP A 254 -4.18 9.31 12.80
N GLY A 255 -3.52 8.22 12.38
CA GLY A 255 -3.29 8.00 10.96
C GLY A 255 -4.61 7.84 10.20
N LEU A 256 -5.46 6.94 10.71
CA LEU A 256 -6.82 6.70 10.21
C LEU A 256 -7.82 6.67 11.35
N THR A 257 -8.87 7.50 11.26
CA THR A 257 -10.02 7.48 12.15
C THR A 257 -11.23 6.89 11.43
N ALA A 258 -11.90 5.93 12.06
CA ALA A 258 -13.17 5.38 11.60
C ALA A 258 -14.24 5.54 12.68
N GLN A 259 -15.26 6.35 12.41
CA GLN A 259 -16.36 6.62 13.32
C GLN A 259 -17.66 6.05 12.77
N CYS A 260 -18.29 5.15 13.53
CA CYS A 260 -19.56 4.52 13.16
C CYS A 260 -19.61 4.04 11.69
N SER A 261 -18.48 3.50 11.20
CA SER A 261 -18.28 3.21 9.78
C SER A 261 -18.15 1.70 9.56
N ASP A 262 -18.89 1.20 8.58
CA ASP A 262 -19.08 -0.23 8.37
C ASP A 262 -18.43 -0.73 7.08
N ALA A 263 -18.04 -1.99 7.09
CA ALA A 263 -17.53 -2.75 5.95
C ALA A 263 -16.31 -2.12 5.25
N PHE A 264 -15.50 -1.35 5.97
CA PHE A 264 -14.30 -0.76 5.38
C PHE A 264 -13.10 -1.72 5.35
N LEU A 265 -12.24 -1.54 4.35
CA LEU A 265 -11.00 -2.28 4.16
C LEU A 265 -9.80 -1.32 4.24
N VAL A 266 -8.86 -1.59 5.14
CA VAL A 266 -7.52 -0.96 5.13
C VAL A 266 -6.52 -2.03 4.73
N LYS A 267 -5.79 -1.84 3.62
CA LYS A 267 -4.87 -2.87 3.11
C LYS A 267 -3.54 -2.29 2.65
N GLY A 268 -2.43 -2.96 2.98
CA GLY A 268 -1.10 -2.57 2.46
C GLY A 268 -0.61 -1.19 2.92
N CYS A 269 -1.31 -0.55 3.85
CA CYS A 269 -0.99 0.80 4.30
C CYS A 269 0.16 0.80 5.30
N THR A 270 0.94 1.89 5.28
CA THR A 270 2.01 2.18 6.24
C THR A 270 1.60 3.36 7.11
N ILE A 271 1.43 3.15 8.42
CA ILE A 271 0.82 4.14 9.32
C ILE A 271 1.74 4.38 10.53
N TYR A 272 2.34 5.56 10.63
CA TYR A 272 3.44 5.73 11.59
C TYR A 272 3.65 7.14 12.12
N GLY A 273 4.23 7.24 13.31
CA GLY A 273 4.67 8.52 13.87
C GLY A 273 3.54 9.53 14.11
N ASN A 274 2.28 9.09 14.18
CA ASN A 274 1.15 9.96 14.51
C ASN A 274 1.13 10.23 16.02
N GLU A 275 0.64 11.41 16.42
CA GLU A 275 0.66 11.85 17.83
C GLU A 275 -0.43 11.20 18.70
N ASP A 276 -1.40 10.49 18.11
CA ASP A 276 -2.30 9.57 18.81
C ASP A 276 -2.12 8.11 18.33
N SER A 277 -3.17 7.46 17.83
CA SER A 277 -3.13 6.06 17.42
C SER A 277 -2.82 5.91 15.93
N GLY A 278 -2.36 4.74 15.50
CA GLY A 278 -2.24 4.45 14.07
C GLY A 278 -3.62 4.40 13.43
N ILE A 279 -4.47 3.51 13.94
CA ILE A 279 -5.86 3.37 13.52
C ILE A 279 -6.77 3.45 14.75
N TYR A 280 -7.80 4.29 14.69
CA TYR A 280 -8.71 4.55 15.80
C TYR A 280 -10.17 4.39 15.40
N PHE A 281 -10.91 3.54 16.13
CA PHE A 281 -12.35 3.33 15.90
C PHE A 281 -13.18 4.06 16.97
N ILE A 282 -14.19 4.79 16.53
CA ILE A 282 -15.14 5.54 17.38
C ILE A 282 -16.53 4.96 17.21
N GLY A 283 -17.05 4.32 18.27
CA GLY A 283 -18.35 3.65 18.23
C GLY A 283 -18.33 2.40 17.34
N ALA A 284 -19.51 1.78 17.19
CA ALA A 284 -19.63 0.51 16.48
C ALA A 284 -19.23 0.63 15.00
N CYS A 285 -18.19 -0.11 14.62
CA CYS A 285 -17.73 -0.25 13.25
C CYS A 285 -17.77 -1.75 12.89
N ASP A 286 -18.72 -2.16 12.07
CA ASP A 286 -18.97 -3.57 11.78
C ASP A 286 -18.29 -4.00 10.48
N LEU A 287 -17.85 -5.25 10.41
CA LEU A 287 -17.20 -5.84 9.24
C LEU A 287 -15.90 -5.12 8.80
N ALA A 288 -15.23 -4.45 9.74
CA ALA A 288 -13.94 -3.81 9.48
C ALA A 288 -12.86 -4.85 9.16
N ARG A 289 -12.05 -4.58 8.13
CA ARG A 289 -10.97 -5.47 7.68
C ARG A 289 -9.67 -4.71 7.57
N ILE A 290 -8.64 -5.16 8.28
CA ILE A 290 -7.29 -4.59 8.23
C ILE A 290 -6.34 -5.70 7.78
N ALA A 291 -5.63 -5.50 6.68
CA ALA A 291 -4.82 -6.57 6.10
C ALA A 291 -3.47 -6.08 5.56
N ASN A 292 -2.39 -6.82 5.81
CA ASN A 292 -1.07 -6.51 5.26
C ASN A 292 -0.53 -5.11 5.61
N CYS A 293 -0.98 -4.50 6.72
CA CYS A 293 -0.57 -3.15 7.12
C CYS A 293 0.61 -3.15 8.09
N ASP A 294 1.42 -2.09 8.01
CA ASP A 294 2.53 -1.82 8.91
C ASP A 294 2.25 -0.57 9.74
N ILE A 295 2.15 -0.71 11.06
CA ILE A 295 1.67 0.33 11.97
C ILE A 295 2.68 0.54 13.10
N PHE A 296 3.42 1.64 13.10
CA PHE A 296 4.54 1.75 14.04
C PHE A 296 4.87 3.14 14.56
N GLY A 297 5.43 3.20 15.76
CA GLY A 297 5.94 4.44 16.33
C GLY A 297 4.87 5.52 16.53
N ASN A 298 3.59 5.15 16.61
CA ASN A 298 2.52 6.08 16.98
C ASN A 298 2.57 6.29 18.51
N MET A 299 2.30 7.50 18.97
CA MET A 299 2.48 7.84 20.39
C MET A 299 1.55 7.06 21.33
N ASN A 300 0.38 6.63 20.82
CA ASN A 300 -0.60 5.84 21.56
C ASN A 300 -0.73 4.43 20.97
N ASN A 301 -1.92 3.96 20.60
CA ASN A 301 -2.11 2.58 20.17
C ASN A 301 -1.69 2.40 18.70
N GLY A 302 -1.17 1.23 18.32
CA GLY A 302 -1.10 0.89 16.90
C GLY A 302 -2.51 0.83 16.34
N ILE A 303 -3.37 0.05 16.98
CA ILE A 303 -4.79 -0.03 16.64
C ILE A 303 -5.63 0.05 17.91
N PHE A 304 -6.63 0.92 17.93
CA PHE A 304 -7.65 0.97 18.96
C PHE A 304 -9.03 0.69 18.34
N MET A 305 -9.73 -0.30 18.88
CA MET A 305 -11.07 -0.70 18.47
C MET A 305 -12.03 -0.62 19.65
N ALA A 306 -13.12 0.13 19.51
CA ALA A 306 -14.19 0.17 20.48
C ALA A 306 -15.51 -0.27 19.86
N GLU A 307 -16.27 -1.10 20.58
CA GLU A 307 -17.68 -1.42 20.31
C GLU A 307 -17.95 -2.06 18.93
N SER A 308 -16.95 -2.63 18.28
CA SER A 308 -17.07 -3.24 16.94
C SER A 308 -17.69 -4.63 17.00
N ASN A 309 -18.74 -4.93 16.22
CA ASN A 309 -19.31 -6.28 16.28
C ASN A 309 -18.40 -7.31 15.62
N THR A 310 -17.95 -7.08 14.38
CA THR A 310 -17.07 -8.02 13.66
C THR A 310 -15.88 -7.27 13.10
N ALA A 311 -14.66 -7.71 13.43
CA ALA A 311 -13.43 -7.11 12.92
C ALA A 311 -12.40 -8.21 12.57
N THR A 312 -11.75 -8.08 11.42
CA THR A 312 -10.71 -9.03 10.96
C THR A 312 -9.38 -8.32 10.74
N LEU A 313 -8.33 -8.80 11.40
CA LEU A 313 -6.95 -8.37 11.21
C LEU A 313 -6.16 -9.55 10.64
N PHE A 314 -5.54 -9.35 9.47
CA PHE A 314 -4.74 -10.38 8.82
C PHE A 314 -3.37 -9.86 8.42
N ASN A 315 -2.30 -10.51 8.85
CA ASN A 315 -0.93 -10.13 8.49
C ASN A 315 -0.63 -8.64 8.79
N VAL A 316 -0.99 -8.22 10.00
CA VAL A 316 -0.78 -6.85 10.48
C VAL A 316 0.45 -6.80 11.36
N SER A 317 1.34 -5.85 11.13
CA SER A 317 2.49 -5.58 11.99
C SER A 317 2.26 -4.31 12.79
N SER A 318 2.30 -4.39 14.11
CA SER A 318 2.11 -3.27 15.04
C SER A 318 3.23 -3.24 16.09
N LEU A 319 4.11 -2.24 16.00
CA LEU A 319 5.34 -2.19 16.79
C LEU A 319 5.74 -0.78 17.24
N LEU A 320 6.47 -0.68 18.34
CA LEU A 320 6.92 0.62 18.90
C LEU A 320 5.78 1.59 19.22
N ASN A 321 4.56 1.09 19.43
CA ASN A 321 3.42 1.87 19.88
C ASN A 321 3.28 1.74 21.42
N ALA A 322 2.44 2.56 22.05
CA ALA A 322 2.09 2.38 23.46
C ALA A 322 1.37 1.04 23.70
N ILE A 323 0.43 0.64 22.85
CA ILE A 323 -0.18 -0.70 22.84
C ILE A 323 -0.25 -1.15 21.38
N GLY A 324 0.07 -2.42 21.09
CA GLY A 324 0.01 -2.91 19.71
C GLY A 324 -1.43 -2.93 19.15
N LEU A 325 -2.32 -3.62 19.85
CA LEU A 325 -3.77 -3.66 19.61
C LEU A 325 -4.50 -3.49 20.93
N TRP A 326 -5.40 -2.52 21.01
CA TRP A 326 -6.40 -2.43 22.07
C TRP A 326 -7.79 -2.63 21.48
N ALA A 327 -8.47 -3.72 21.85
CA ALA A 327 -9.88 -3.93 21.52
C ALA A 327 -10.73 -3.91 22.79
N THR A 328 -11.82 -3.14 22.78
CA THR A 328 -12.80 -3.07 23.85
C THR A 328 -14.21 -3.28 23.33
N SER A 329 -15.02 -4.06 24.04
CA SER A 329 -16.43 -4.32 23.69
C SER A 329 -16.61 -4.88 22.27
N CYS A 330 -15.67 -5.69 21.78
CA CYS A 330 -15.72 -6.27 20.42
C CYS A 330 -16.27 -7.71 20.44
N ASN A 331 -17.24 -8.05 19.58
CA ASN A 331 -17.95 -9.34 19.70
C ASN A 331 -17.36 -10.49 18.86
N GLU A 332 -16.80 -10.21 17.70
CA GLU A 332 -16.27 -11.21 16.76
C GLU A 332 -14.95 -10.70 16.19
N LEU A 333 -13.94 -10.62 17.05
CA LEU A 333 -12.58 -10.25 16.65
C LEU A 333 -11.83 -11.48 16.10
N TYR A 334 -11.35 -11.40 14.88
CA TYR A 334 -10.48 -12.42 14.28
C TYR A 334 -9.12 -11.83 13.93
N VAL A 335 -8.05 -12.34 14.54
CA VAL A 335 -6.68 -11.91 14.28
C VAL A 335 -5.85 -13.11 13.83
N SER A 336 -5.15 -12.98 12.70
CA SER A 336 -4.33 -14.07 12.16
C SER A 336 -3.08 -13.59 11.42
N GLY A 337 -1.96 -14.30 11.61
CA GLY A 337 -0.71 -14.03 10.88
C GLY A 337 -0.04 -12.71 11.28
N SER A 338 -0.43 -12.12 12.41
CA SER A 338 -0.05 -10.75 12.80
C SER A 338 1.12 -10.71 13.78
N ARG A 339 1.73 -9.54 13.93
CA ARG A 339 2.84 -9.27 14.85
C ARG A 339 2.49 -8.04 15.69
N PHE A 340 2.38 -8.19 17.00
CA PHE A 340 2.23 -7.12 17.99
C PHE A 340 3.44 -7.18 18.91
N THR A 341 4.57 -6.65 18.44
CA THR A 341 5.87 -6.81 19.10
C THR A 341 6.52 -5.47 19.40
N ASP A 342 7.46 -5.46 20.34
CA ASP A 342 8.28 -4.27 20.63
C ASP A 342 7.46 -3.02 21.00
N ASN A 343 6.23 -3.20 21.50
CA ASN A 343 5.41 -2.10 21.98
C ASN A 343 5.84 -1.72 23.40
N TYR A 344 5.69 -0.45 23.79
CA TYR A 344 6.08 0.03 25.11
C TYR A 344 5.16 -0.52 26.22
N GLY A 345 3.90 -0.79 25.89
CA GLY A 345 2.89 -1.43 26.74
C GLY A 345 2.69 -2.90 26.36
N PRO A 346 1.46 -3.44 26.51
CA PRO A 346 1.12 -4.77 26.01
C PRO A 346 1.14 -4.87 24.48
N GLY A 347 1.43 -6.05 23.96
CA GLY A 347 1.23 -6.34 22.52
C GLY A 347 -0.25 -6.28 22.16
N VAL A 348 -1.08 -7.00 22.93
CA VAL A 348 -2.54 -7.02 22.77
C VAL A 348 -3.22 -6.75 24.12
N TYR A 349 -4.20 -5.84 24.12
CA TYR A 349 -5.06 -5.53 25.25
C TYR A 349 -6.52 -5.75 24.85
N LEU A 350 -7.22 -6.63 25.56
CA LEU A 350 -8.63 -6.96 25.29
C LEU A 350 -9.48 -6.67 26.52
N SER A 351 -10.55 -5.90 26.38
CA SER A 351 -11.56 -5.74 27.43
C SER A 351 -12.96 -6.01 26.90
N MET A 352 -13.77 -6.77 27.65
CA MET A 352 -15.16 -7.07 27.28
C MET A 352 -15.32 -7.57 25.84
N SER A 353 -14.34 -8.33 25.32
CA SER A 353 -14.29 -8.71 23.91
C SER A 353 -14.31 -10.22 23.71
N GLU A 354 -14.80 -10.69 22.57
CA GLU A 354 -14.81 -12.10 22.17
C GLU A 354 -14.15 -12.28 20.80
N GLY A 355 -13.51 -13.44 20.58
CA GLY A 355 -12.78 -13.64 19.34
C GLY A 355 -11.76 -14.78 19.33
N ILE A 356 -10.99 -14.82 18.24
CA ILE A 356 -9.90 -15.79 18.00
C ILE A 356 -8.66 -15.01 17.57
N ILE A 357 -7.54 -15.27 18.24
CA ILE A 357 -6.22 -14.75 17.90
C ILE A 357 -5.31 -15.94 17.62
N THR A 358 -4.95 -16.12 16.35
CA THR A 358 -4.14 -17.26 15.92
C THR A 358 -2.92 -16.87 15.12
N ASN A 359 -1.89 -17.70 15.06
CA ASN A 359 -0.70 -17.46 14.25
C ASN A 359 -0.10 -16.05 14.49
N THR A 360 -0.15 -15.58 15.73
CA THR A 360 0.17 -14.19 16.07
C THR A 360 1.38 -14.12 16.98
N ASN A 361 2.30 -13.19 16.69
CA ASN A 361 3.47 -12.92 17.51
C ASN A 361 3.20 -11.80 18.51
N MET A 362 3.29 -12.08 19.81
CA MET A 362 3.10 -11.13 20.91
C MET A 362 4.32 -11.16 21.84
N SER A 363 5.46 -10.74 21.29
CA SER A 363 6.79 -10.87 21.91
C SER A 363 7.48 -9.52 22.08
N TYR A 364 8.45 -9.45 22.99
CA TYR A 364 9.30 -8.26 23.21
C TYR A 364 8.56 -7.01 23.66
N ASN A 365 7.34 -7.14 24.17
CA ASN A 365 6.56 -5.99 24.63
C ASN A 365 6.99 -5.55 26.03
N GLY A 366 6.85 -4.24 26.30
CA GLY A 366 7.27 -3.59 27.53
C GLY A 366 6.41 -3.94 28.76
N VAL A 367 5.27 -4.60 28.53
CA VAL A 367 4.41 -5.17 29.59
C VAL A 367 4.06 -6.62 29.22
N ASN A 368 2.78 -6.97 29.02
CA ASN A 368 2.37 -8.32 28.68
C ASN A 368 2.50 -8.61 27.18
N GLY A 369 2.61 -9.88 26.79
CA GLY A 369 2.35 -10.26 25.40
C GLY A 369 0.88 -9.99 25.05
N ALA A 370 -0.02 -10.53 25.87
CA ALA A 370 -1.44 -10.19 25.85
C ALA A 370 -2.02 -10.02 27.27
N TYR A 371 -2.91 -9.05 27.40
CA TYR A 371 -3.69 -8.79 28.60
C TYR A 371 -5.18 -8.85 28.27
N THR A 372 -5.96 -9.60 29.05
CA THR A 372 -7.41 -9.74 28.84
C THR A 372 -8.20 -9.47 30.11
N GLU A 373 -9.23 -8.65 30.01
CA GLU A 373 -10.20 -8.35 31.07
C GLU A 373 -11.62 -8.66 30.59
N SER A 374 -12.36 -9.48 31.35
CA SER A 374 -13.76 -9.80 31.05
C SER A 374 -14.02 -10.24 29.59
N SER A 375 -13.06 -10.92 28.97
CA SER A 375 -13.04 -11.25 27.54
C SER A 375 -13.07 -12.77 27.32
N HIS A 376 -13.71 -13.21 26.24
CA HIS A 376 -13.80 -14.61 25.81
C HIS A 376 -13.03 -14.82 24.50
N VAL A 377 -11.70 -14.90 24.60
CA VAL A 377 -10.82 -15.04 23.43
C VAL A 377 -10.04 -16.36 23.45
N PHE A 378 -9.93 -16.96 22.27
CA PHE A 378 -9.12 -18.16 22.03
C PHE A 378 -7.81 -17.77 21.36
N PHE A 379 -6.70 -18.07 22.03
CA PHE A 379 -5.35 -17.98 21.48
C PHE A 379 -4.91 -19.37 21.00
N THR A 380 -4.39 -19.48 19.77
CA THR A 380 -3.86 -20.76 19.26
C THR A 380 -2.80 -20.58 18.19
N TYR A 381 -1.75 -21.41 18.19
CA TYR A 381 -0.59 -21.25 17.30
C TYR A 381 0.06 -19.86 17.40
N SER A 382 -0.10 -19.20 18.54
CA SER A 382 0.47 -17.88 18.81
C SER A 382 1.70 -18.00 19.69
N GLN A 383 2.55 -16.98 19.70
CA GLN A 383 3.79 -16.98 20.45
C GLN A 383 3.88 -15.80 21.42
N PHE A 384 4.33 -16.10 22.65
CA PHE A 384 4.56 -15.16 23.74
C PHE A 384 5.98 -15.35 24.25
N VAL A 385 6.88 -14.42 23.91
CA VAL A 385 8.30 -14.58 24.20
C VAL A 385 8.92 -13.24 24.61
N ASN A 386 9.74 -13.24 25.67
CA ASN A 386 10.60 -12.12 26.05
C ASN A 386 9.83 -10.82 26.30
N ASN A 387 8.59 -10.90 26.81
CA ASN A 387 7.89 -9.71 27.28
C ASN A 387 8.44 -9.35 28.67
N GLN A 388 8.38 -8.07 29.04
CA GLN A 388 8.88 -7.63 30.36
C GLN A 388 7.95 -8.06 31.50
N GLY A 389 6.67 -8.32 31.20
CA GLY A 389 5.64 -8.81 32.12
C GLY A 389 5.32 -10.30 31.92
N ILE A 390 4.03 -10.63 31.96
CA ILE A 390 3.52 -12.00 31.77
C ILE A 390 3.21 -12.22 30.29
N GLY A 391 3.42 -13.43 29.77
CA GLY A 391 3.12 -13.75 28.38
C GLY A 391 1.64 -13.56 28.05
N LEU A 392 0.78 -14.20 28.83
CA LEU A 392 -0.67 -14.00 28.77
C LEU A 392 -1.27 -13.88 30.17
N GLU A 393 -1.89 -12.73 30.44
CA GLU A 393 -2.61 -12.46 31.68
C GLU A 393 -4.11 -12.33 31.41
N SER A 394 -4.91 -13.08 32.16
CA SER A 394 -6.37 -12.94 32.16
C SER A 394 -6.90 -12.68 33.56
N PHE A 395 -7.57 -11.55 33.73
CA PHE A 395 -8.00 -11.08 35.05
C PHE A 395 -9.35 -11.68 35.50
N SER A 396 -10.37 -11.68 34.62
CA SER A 396 -11.75 -11.98 35.03
C SER A 396 -12.26 -13.36 34.59
N TYR A 397 -11.88 -13.81 33.39
CA TYR A 397 -12.43 -15.03 32.78
C TYR A 397 -11.34 -15.97 32.31
N THR A 398 -11.65 -17.26 32.31
CA THR A 398 -10.72 -18.25 31.78
C THR A 398 -10.63 -18.12 30.25
N VAL A 399 -9.42 -17.89 29.75
CA VAL A 399 -9.10 -17.88 28.31
C VAL A 399 -8.37 -19.16 27.92
N THR A 400 -8.53 -19.59 26.67
CA THR A 400 -7.79 -20.76 26.15
C THR A 400 -6.61 -20.28 25.32
N ALA A 401 -5.43 -20.80 25.60
CA ALA A 401 -4.16 -20.54 24.91
C ALA A 401 -3.45 -21.87 24.58
N ALA A 402 -4.17 -22.77 23.93
CA ALA A 402 -3.67 -24.07 23.53
C ALA A 402 -2.87 -23.99 22.23
N ASP A 403 -1.88 -24.89 22.08
CA ASP A 403 -0.98 -24.95 20.93
C ASP A 403 -0.19 -23.66 20.71
N CYS A 404 0.07 -22.90 21.78
CA CYS A 404 0.92 -21.71 21.77
C CYS A 404 2.37 -22.02 22.14
N TRP A 405 3.29 -21.18 21.67
CA TRP A 405 4.71 -21.20 22.05
C TRP A 405 5.00 -20.15 23.13
N TRP A 406 5.75 -20.56 24.16
CA TRP A 406 6.02 -19.75 25.35
C TRP A 406 7.51 -19.44 25.52
N GLY A 407 8.31 -19.53 24.44
CA GLY A 407 9.76 -19.31 24.53
C GLY A 407 10.58 -20.51 25.00
N ASN A 408 9.94 -21.59 25.49
CA ASN A 408 10.63 -22.82 25.88
C ASN A 408 9.80 -24.09 25.67
N SER A 409 10.47 -25.18 25.31
CA SER A 409 9.87 -26.52 25.17
C SER A 409 9.22 -27.07 26.45
N THR A 410 9.61 -26.57 27.62
CA THR A 410 9.01 -26.94 28.92
C THR A 410 7.66 -26.24 29.16
N GLY A 411 7.23 -25.35 28.25
CA GLY A 411 5.98 -24.60 28.36
C GLY A 411 6.08 -23.37 29.25
N PRO A 412 4.96 -22.68 29.48
CA PRO A 412 4.93 -21.46 30.28
C PRO A 412 5.17 -21.79 31.75
N TYR A 413 5.77 -20.86 32.49
CA TYR A 413 5.82 -20.96 33.94
C TYR A 413 4.42 -20.69 34.52
N HIS A 414 3.94 -21.61 35.37
CA HIS A 414 2.77 -21.41 36.21
C HIS A 414 3.00 -22.06 37.58
N SER A 415 2.80 -21.30 38.66
CA SER A 415 3.26 -21.69 40.01
C SER A 415 2.71 -23.03 40.53
N THR A 416 1.53 -23.46 40.09
CA THR A 416 0.88 -24.71 40.51
C THR A 416 0.74 -25.74 39.39
N GLU A 417 0.23 -25.33 38.22
CA GLU A 417 -0.02 -26.20 37.06
C GLU A 417 1.21 -26.56 36.23
N ASN A 418 2.25 -25.72 36.16
CA ASN A 418 3.52 -26.02 35.48
C ASN A 418 4.75 -25.37 36.18
N PRO A 419 5.06 -25.75 37.44
CA PRO A 419 6.12 -25.10 38.23
C PRO A 419 7.53 -25.36 37.70
N SER A 420 7.70 -26.32 36.78
CA SER A 420 8.95 -26.60 36.08
C SER A 420 9.06 -25.93 34.71
N GLY A 421 8.01 -25.24 34.25
CA GLY A 421 8.04 -24.46 33.02
C GLY A 421 9.06 -23.34 33.12
N THR A 422 9.85 -23.16 32.07
CA THR A 422 10.88 -22.12 31.98
C THR A 422 10.62 -21.16 30.81
N GLY A 423 9.44 -21.28 30.18
CA GLY A 423 8.93 -20.29 29.25
C GLY A 423 8.29 -19.11 29.97
N GLU A 424 7.77 -18.19 29.17
CA GLU A 424 7.05 -16.99 29.61
C GLU A 424 5.91 -17.33 30.59
N GLU A 425 5.72 -16.51 31.61
CA GLU A 425 4.72 -16.74 32.66
C GLU A 425 3.28 -16.64 32.11
N VAL A 426 2.34 -17.34 32.76
CA VAL A 426 0.89 -17.23 32.54
C VAL A 426 0.14 -17.09 33.86
N SER A 427 -0.99 -16.36 33.83
CA SER A 427 -1.87 -16.20 35.00
C SER A 427 -2.80 -17.40 35.26
N ASP A 428 -3.38 -17.47 36.47
CA ASP A 428 -4.30 -18.54 36.92
C ASP A 428 -5.51 -18.81 36.01
N ASN A 429 -5.95 -17.82 35.22
CA ASN A 429 -7.14 -17.94 34.35
C ASN A 429 -6.79 -18.28 32.88
N VAL A 430 -5.69 -19.01 32.64
CA VAL A 430 -5.25 -19.37 31.28
C VAL A 430 -5.15 -20.89 31.15
N ILE A 431 -5.86 -21.46 30.19
CA ILE A 431 -5.69 -22.87 29.81
C ILE A 431 -4.59 -22.94 28.74
N PHE A 432 -3.39 -23.37 29.12
CA PHE A 432 -2.20 -23.33 28.25
C PHE A 432 -1.70 -24.71 27.77
N PHE A 433 -2.38 -25.82 28.13
CA PHE A 433 -2.04 -27.18 27.68
C PHE A 433 -3.03 -27.68 26.61
N PRO A 434 -2.57 -28.34 25.53
CA PRO A 434 -1.15 -28.54 25.16
C PRO A 434 -0.46 -27.24 24.76
N TRP A 435 0.86 -27.18 24.90
CA TRP A 435 1.71 -26.11 24.35
C TRP A 435 2.69 -26.69 23.31
N GLN A 436 3.31 -25.82 22.53
CA GLN A 436 4.28 -26.24 21.51
C GLN A 436 5.67 -26.50 22.11
N ASN A 437 6.38 -27.50 21.56
CA ASN A 437 7.74 -27.86 22.00
C ASN A 437 8.85 -27.08 21.26
N SER A 438 8.49 -26.31 20.24
CA SER A 438 9.36 -25.42 19.48
C SER A 438 8.58 -24.16 19.12
N PRO A 439 9.25 -23.05 18.78
CA PRO A 439 8.58 -21.87 18.26
C PRO A 439 7.64 -22.24 17.13
N TYR A 440 6.42 -21.69 17.16
CA TYR A 440 5.60 -21.62 15.96
C TYR A 440 6.37 -20.72 14.99
N GLN A 441 6.99 -21.32 13.99
CA GLN A 441 7.51 -20.59 12.85
C GLN A 441 6.35 -20.53 11.85
N PRO A 442 5.60 -19.41 11.76
CA PRO A 442 4.75 -19.24 10.60
C PRO A 442 5.60 -19.45 9.36
N ASP A 443 5.04 -20.14 8.36
CA ASP A 443 5.69 -20.32 7.07
C ASP A 443 6.25 -18.96 6.61
N SER A 444 7.56 -18.88 6.37
CA SER A 444 8.16 -17.63 5.91
C SER A 444 7.66 -17.38 4.49
N LEU A 445 6.86 -16.34 4.30
CA LEU A 445 6.22 -16.06 3.02
C LEU A 445 7.13 -15.18 2.18
N ILE A 446 7.03 -15.26 0.85
CA ILE A 446 7.73 -14.31 -0.03
C ILE A 446 7.40 -12.86 0.38
N SER A 447 6.17 -12.59 0.81
CA SER A 447 5.76 -11.27 1.33
C SER A 447 6.53 -10.81 2.57
N ASP A 448 7.10 -11.72 3.37
CA ASP A 448 7.92 -11.37 4.53
C ASP A 448 9.26 -10.74 4.13
N PHE A 449 9.69 -10.84 2.88
CA PHE A 449 10.88 -10.15 2.37
C PHE A 449 10.78 -8.63 2.58
N ARG A 450 9.57 -8.04 2.65
CA ARG A 450 9.38 -6.62 3.00
C ARG A 450 9.94 -6.24 4.37
N TYR A 451 9.97 -7.19 5.29
CA TYR A 451 10.52 -7.03 6.63
C TYR A 451 11.98 -7.46 6.68
N HIS A 452 12.31 -8.59 6.07
CA HIS A 452 13.67 -9.11 6.19
C HIS A 452 14.66 -8.33 5.31
N GLY A 453 14.26 -7.92 4.09
CA GLY A 453 15.10 -7.20 3.14
C GLY A 453 15.75 -5.93 3.72
N PRO A 454 14.97 -5.00 4.30
CA PRO A 454 15.51 -3.75 4.84
C PRO A 454 16.12 -3.86 6.25
N PHE A 455 15.72 -4.84 7.06
CA PHE A 455 16.00 -4.84 8.50
C PHE A 455 16.95 -5.95 8.98
N ASN A 456 17.19 -7.01 8.18
CA ASN A 456 18.14 -8.06 8.53
C ASN A 456 19.55 -7.80 7.96
N ASN A 457 20.54 -8.45 8.55
CA ASN A 457 21.83 -8.67 7.90
C ASN A 457 21.68 -9.79 6.87
N TRP A 458 21.99 -9.48 5.62
CA TRP A 458 21.94 -10.42 4.51
C TRP A 458 23.32 -10.93 4.15
N HIS A 459 23.44 -12.23 3.96
CA HIS A 459 24.57 -12.88 3.31
C HIS A 459 24.15 -13.18 1.88
N MET A 460 24.62 -12.38 0.93
CA MET A 460 24.45 -12.66 -0.49
C MET A 460 25.55 -13.62 -0.92
N ILE A 461 25.17 -14.88 -1.19
CA ILE A 461 26.10 -15.94 -1.54
C ILE A 461 26.03 -16.19 -3.04
N TYR A 462 27.09 -15.81 -3.74
CA TYR A 462 27.18 -15.93 -5.19
C TYR A 462 27.62 -17.34 -5.60
N PRO A 463 26.97 -17.98 -6.60
CA PRO A 463 27.44 -19.26 -7.13
C PRO A 463 28.76 -19.06 -7.89
N SER A 464 29.87 -19.60 -7.40
CA SER A 464 31.20 -19.47 -8.04
C SER A 464 31.25 -20.11 -9.43
N ASP A 465 32.04 -19.54 -10.34
CA ASP A 465 32.36 -20.11 -11.66
C ASP A 465 33.57 -21.06 -11.63
N ASP A 466 34.07 -21.39 -10.43
CA ASP A 466 35.18 -22.34 -10.25
C ASP A 466 34.79 -23.75 -10.76
N PRO A 467 35.55 -24.34 -11.70
CA PRO A 467 35.32 -25.72 -12.14
C PRO A 467 35.68 -26.78 -11.07
N GLY A 468 36.31 -26.40 -9.96
CA GLY A 468 36.79 -27.26 -8.87
C GLY A 468 35.87 -27.31 -7.65
N LYS A 469 34.59 -26.96 -7.78
CA LYS A 469 33.67 -26.84 -6.65
C LYS A 469 33.52 -28.14 -5.83
N PRO A 470 33.37 -28.03 -4.50
CA PRO A 470 33.03 -29.16 -3.65
C PRO A 470 31.67 -29.79 -4.02
N LEU A 471 31.36 -30.95 -3.42
CA LEU A 471 30.11 -31.68 -3.64
C LEU A 471 29.85 -32.11 -5.10
N VAL A 472 30.89 -32.08 -5.96
CA VAL A 472 30.82 -32.46 -7.39
C VAL A 472 29.92 -31.51 -8.19
N MET A 473 29.87 -30.24 -7.81
CA MET A 473 29.10 -29.22 -8.51
C MET A 473 29.82 -28.70 -9.75
N GLY A 474 29.03 -28.23 -10.72
CA GLY A 474 29.52 -27.54 -11.91
C GLY A 474 29.75 -26.04 -11.67
N PRO A 475 30.52 -25.38 -12.55
CA PRO A 475 30.70 -23.93 -12.51
C PRO A 475 29.40 -23.21 -12.86
N ALA A 476 29.12 -22.09 -12.18
CA ALA A 476 27.97 -21.25 -12.46
C ALA A 476 28.14 -20.42 -13.74
N MET A 477 27.02 -19.96 -14.30
CA MET A 477 27.04 -19.05 -15.44
C MET A 477 27.06 -17.59 -14.96
N LEU A 478 27.69 -16.70 -15.74
CA LEU A 478 27.72 -15.26 -15.43
C LEU A 478 26.32 -14.65 -15.22
N SER A 479 25.30 -15.21 -15.85
CA SER A 479 23.92 -14.77 -15.67
C SER A 479 23.41 -14.95 -14.24
N ASP A 480 23.81 -16.03 -13.55
CA ASP A 480 23.42 -16.28 -12.16
C ASP A 480 23.96 -15.17 -11.25
N TRP A 481 25.18 -14.68 -11.51
CA TRP A 481 25.76 -13.50 -10.85
C TRP A 481 25.04 -12.20 -11.21
N THR A 482 24.72 -11.99 -12.48
CA THR A 482 24.06 -10.74 -12.88
C THR A 482 22.63 -10.64 -12.34
N ALA A 483 21.95 -11.77 -12.13
CA ALA A 483 20.61 -11.83 -11.57
C ALA A 483 20.60 -11.32 -10.11
N SER A 484 21.61 -11.68 -9.33
CA SER A 484 21.71 -11.26 -7.92
C SER A 484 21.80 -9.75 -7.71
N GLY A 485 22.32 -8.99 -8.70
CA GLY A 485 22.32 -7.52 -8.61
C GLY A 485 20.92 -6.89 -8.52
N LEU A 486 19.90 -7.55 -9.07
CA LEU A 486 18.51 -7.10 -9.01
C LEU A 486 17.96 -7.19 -7.58
N LEU A 487 18.30 -8.25 -6.86
CA LEU A 487 17.96 -8.42 -5.45
C LEU A 487 18.82 -7.54 -4.55
N TYR A 488 20.14 -7.49 -4.79
CA TYR A 488 21.10 -6.72 -3.99
C TYR A 488 20.66 -5.26 -3.83
N SER A 489 20.13 -4.65 -4.90
CA SER A 489 19.62 -3.27 -4.87
C SER A 489 18.47 -3.01 -3.90
N LYS A 490 17.85 -4.07 -3.35
CA LYS A 490 16.73 -4.01 -2.39
C LYS A 490 17.16 -4.29 -0.94
N LEU A 491 18.42 -4.63 -0.71
CA LEU A 491 18.95 -5.02 0.60
C LEU A 491 19.70 -3.85 1.25
N ARG A 492 19.64 -3.73 2.58
CA ARG A 492 20.23 -2.60 3.31
C ARG A 492 21.60 -2.91 3.96
N SER A 493 21.75 -4.09 4.57
CA SER A 493 22.97 -4.56 5.23
C SER A 493 23.38 -5.87 4.59
N VAL A 494 24.43 -5.88 3.77
CA VAL A 494 24.81 -7.06 2.97
C VAL A 494 26.29 -7.39 3.16
N THR A 495 26.57 -8.66 3.44
CA THR A 495 27.90 -9.27 3.27
C THR A 495 27.86 -10.16 2.04
N GLU A 496 28.92 -10.08 1.24
CA GLU A 496 29.05 -10.79 -0.03
C GLU A 496 30.14 -11.85 0.07
N ALA A 497 29.85 -13.04 -0.44
CA ALA A 497 30.84 -14.11 -0.57
C ALA A 497 30.49 -15.05 -1.74
N GLU A 498 31.48 -15.75 -2.25
CA GLU A 498 31.23 -16.89 -3.12
C GLU A 498 30.84 -18.11 -2.30
N ASP A 499 30.06 -19.00 -2.90
CA ASP A 499 29.69 -20.27 -2.29
C ASP A 499 30.88 -21.24 -2.08
N THR A 500 32.02 -20.94 -2.70
CA THR A 500 33.33 -21.58 -2.50
C THR A 500 34.14 -20.99 -1.36
N ASP A 501 33.70 -19.89 -0.75
CA ASP A 501 34.38 -19.28 0.39
C ASP A 501 34.09 -20.10 1.67
N PRO A 502 35.10 -20.76 2.27
CA PRO A 502 34.90 -21.58 3.46
C PRO A 502 34.56 -20.76 4.71
N SER A 503 34.72 -19.43 4.68
CA SER A 503 34.30 -18.54 5.77
C SER A 503 32.81 -18.22 5.74
N ALA A 504 32.18 -18.32 4.56
CA ALA A 504 30.76 -18.03 4.36
C ALA A 504 29.90 -19.29 4.16
N VAL A 505 30.48 -20.38 3.65
CA VAL A 505 29.76 -21.63 3.40
C VAL A 505 30.58 -22.84 3.83
N ASN A 506 29.94 -23.80 4.51
CA ASN A 506 30.56 -25.09 4.79
C ASN A 506 30.68 -25.92 3.52
N GLN A 507 31.91 -26.02 3.02
CA GLN A 507 32.24 -26.69 1.75
C GLN A 507 31.90 -28.19 1.71
N GLY A 508 31.66 -28.83 2.85
CA GLY A 508 31.27 -30.26 2.93
C GLY A 508 29.76 -30.51 2.95
N THR A 509 28.94 -29.47 3.21
CA THR A 509 27.49 -29.62 3.35
C THR A 509 26.68 -28.58 2.58
N GLY A 510 27.33 -27.52 2.10
CA GLY A 510 26.69 -26.34 1.50
C GLY A 510 26.00 -25.41 2.49
N ARG A 511 26.03 -25.74 3.79
CA ARG A 511 25.37 -24.97 4.86
C ARG A 511 26.01 -23.58 4.95
N PRO A 512 25.25 -22.48 4.81
CA PRO A 512 25.80 -21.14 4.96
C PRO A 512 26.28 -20.91 6.41
N VAL A 513 27.07 -19.87 6.64
CA VAL A 513 27.48 -19.37 7.96
C VAL A 513 26.62 -18.15 8.28
N GLY A 514 26.11 -18.05 9.50
CA GLY A 514 25.27 -16.95 9.95
C GLY A 514 24.56 -17.29 11.25
N ASP A 515 24.15 -16.26 11.98
CA ASP A 515 23.42 -16.40 13.25
C ASP A 515 21.89 -16.54 13.01
N PRO A 516 21.14 -17.13 13.95
CA PRO A 516 19.68 -17.17 13.87
C PRO A 516 19.09 -15.76 13.71
N GLY A 517 18.12 -15.59 12.80
CA GLY A 517 17.51 -14.31 12.45
C GLY A 517 18.23 -13.55 11.33
N GLU A 518 19.45 -13.93 10.95
CA GLU A 518 20.09 -13.42 9.73
C GLU A 518 19.45 -14.04 8.48
N ALA A 519 19.69 -13.41 7.32
CA ALA A 519 19.13 -13.84 6.05
C ALA A 519 20.23 -14.23 5.05
N VAL A 520 19.93 -15.18 4.17
CA VAL A 520 20.81 -15.68 3.12
C VAL A 520 20.06 -15.60 1.80
N ALA A 521 20.66 -14.97 0.80
CA ALA A 521 20.11 -14.91 -0.55
C ALA A 521 21.05 -15.60 -1.54
N THR A 522 20.49 -16.34 -2.48
CA THR A 522 21.29 -17.09 -3.45
C THR A 522 20.55 -17.31 -4.77
N PHE A 523 21.33 -17.50 -5.84
CA PHE A 523 20.84 -17.78 -7.20
C PHE A 523 21.48 -19.05 -7.75
N GLY A 524 20.77 -19.69 -8.68
CA GLY A 524 21.24 -20.90 -9.37
C GLY A 524 20.81 -22.19 -8.66
N GLY A 525 20.70 -23.27 -9.44
CA GLY A 525 20.25 -24.57 -8.96
C GLY A 525 21.27 -25.33 -8.10
N PRO A 526 20.87 -26.45 -7.49
CA PRO A 526 21.69 -27.25 -6.57
C PRO A 526 22.92 -27.89 -7.23
N ASP A 527 22.95 -27.96 -8.56
CA ASP A 527 24.10 -28.48 -9.31
C ASP A 527 25.22 -27.44 -9.50
N VAL A 528 24.93 -26.15 -9.24
CA VAL A 528 25.88 -25.04 -9.43
C VAL A 528 25.99 -24.12 -8.21
N ASN A 529 25.19 -24.31 -7.16
CA ASN A 529 25.22 -23.48 -5.96
C ASN A 529 25.16 -24.33 -4.68
N LEU A 530 26.20 -24.19 -3.83
CA LEU A 530 26.31 -24.96 -2.59
C LEU A 530 25.16 -24.67 -1.61
N VAL A 531 24.69 -23.43 -1.53
CA VAL A 531 23.62 -23.03 -0.62
C VAL A 531 22.26 -23.54 -1.09
N THR A 532 21.99 -23.50 -2.40
CA THR A 532 20.76 -24.08 -2.98
C THR A 532 20.72 -25.60 -2.73
N TYR A 533 21.85 -26.29 -2.93
CA TYR A 533 21.97 -27.71 -2.60
C TYR A 533 21.71 -28.00 -1.12
N TYR A 534 22.25 -27.18 -0.21
CA TYR A 534 21.94 -27.31 1.20
C TYR A 534 20.45 -27.14 1.45
N GLY A 535 19.82 -26.12 0.87
CA GLY A 535 18.37 -25.87 0.95
C GLY A 535 17.55 -27.13 0.67
N GLU A 536 17.77 -27.77 -0.48
CA GLU A 536 17.03 -28.97 -0.89
C GLU A 536 17.38 -30.24 -0.07
N ASN A 537 18.55 -30.34 0.55
CA ASN A 537 18.98 -31.59 1.20
C ASN A 537 18.87 -31.58 2.73
N ALA A 538 19.15 -30.44 3.37
CA ALA A 538 19.21 -30.30 4.82
C ALA A 538 18.65 -28.96 5.34
N GLY A 539 18.47 -27.97 4.47
CA GLY A 539 18.02 -26.62 4.80
C GLY A 539 16.49 -26.46 4.82
N GLY A 540 15.73 -27.47 4.38
CA GLY A 540 14.27 -27.47 4.52
C GLY A 540 13.52 -26.72 3.42
N ALA A 541 14.11 -26.59 2.23
CA ALA A 541 13.42 -26.02 1.07
C ALA A 541 12.13 -26.82 0.76
N PRO A 542 10.98 -26.16 0.54
CA PRO A 542 9.72 -26.84 0.25
C PRO A 542 9.71 -27.50 -1.14
N ILE A 543 10.47 -26.97 -2.09
CA ILE A 543 10.50 -27.40 -3.49
C ILE A 543 11.90 -27.85 -3.88
N HIS A 544 11.98 -28.98 -4.58
CA HIS A 544 13.24 -29.60 -5.00
C HIS A 544 13.27 -29.72 -6.53
N PHE A 545 14.44 -29.47 -7.12
CA PHE A 545 14.69 -29.68 -8.53
C PHE A 545 15.12 -31.10 -8.83
N VAL A 546 14.68 -31.62 -9.98
CA VAL A 546 15.04 -32.96 -10.42
C VAL A 546 15.34 -32.99 -11.90
N ILE A 547 16.40 -33.72 -12.21
CA ILE A 547 16.74 -34.18 -13.56
C ILE A 547 16.35 -35.64 -13.67
N ASP A 548 15.42 -35.97 -14.57
CA ASP A 548 15.07 -37.35 -14.90
C ASP A 548 15.02 -37.53 -16.42
N GLY A 549 15.93 -38.36 -16.94
CA GLY A 549 16.06 -38.61 -18.37
C GLY A 549 16.31 -37.33 -19.17
N ASP A 550 15.36 -36.97 -20.02
CA ASP A 550 15.39 -35.80 -20.89
C ASP A 550 14.55 -34.63 -20.36
N ARG A 551 14.20 -34.63 -19.06
CA ARG A 551 13.31 -33.63 -18.45
C ARG A 551 13.87 -33.04 -17.16
N PHE A 552 13.58 -31.77 -16.99
CA PHE A 552 13.74 -31.03 -15.74
C PHE A 552 12.36 -30.78 -15.14
N TYR A 553 12.21 -30.97 -13.83
CA TYR A 553 10.96 -30.71 -13.14
C TYR A 553 11.15 -30.32 -11.67
N PHE A 554 10.14 -29.65 -11.10
CA PHE A 554 10.05 -29.37 -9.67
C PHE A 554 9.11 -30.36 -8.97
N LYS A 555 9.44 -30.70 -7.73
CA LYS A 555 8.62 -31.54 -6.86
C LYS A 555 8.59 -30.99 -5.44
N TYR A 556 7.58 -31.36 -4.67
CA TYR A 556 7.57 -31.14 -3.23
C TYR A 556 8.69 -31.92 -2.54
N ALA A 557 9.19 -31.43 -1.41
CA ALA A 557 10.18 -32.11 -0.56
C ALA A 557 9.78 -33.55 -0.18
N ASN A 558 8.47 -33.84 -0.10
CA ASN A 558 7.93 -35.18 0.15
C ASN A 558 8.04 -36.15 -1.05
N GLY A 559 8.57 -35.69 -2.20
CA GLY A 559 8.77 -36.47 -3.41
C GLY A 559 7.63 -36.36 -4.44
N THR A 560 6.51 -35.72 -4.11
CA THR A 560 5.35 -35.60 -5.01
C THR A 560 5.64 -34.57 -6.11
N GLY A 561 5.40 -34.93 -7.38
CA GLY A 561 5.56 -33.99 -8.49
C GLY A 561 4.55 -32.85 -8.46
N ILE A 562 4.97 -31.67 -8.92
CA ILE A 562 4.10 -30.49 -9.02
C ILE A 562 3.50 -30.44 -10.44
N PRO A 563 2.16 -30.49 -10.61
CA PRO A 563 1.55 -30.50 -11.93
C PRO A 563 1.97 -29.31 -12.80
N GLY A 564 2.45 -29.58 -14.01
CA GLY A 564 2.85 -28.55 -14.99
C GLY A 564 4.22 -27.92 -14.75
N ALA A 565 4.90 -28.25 -13.66
CA ALA A 565 6.23 -27.72 -13.34
C ALA A 565 7.35 -28.57 -13.96
N ASP A 566 7.22 -28.92 -15.25
CA ASP A 566 8.14 -29.78 -15.97
C ASP A 566 8.38 -29.32 -17.42
N LEU A 567 9.63 -29.37 -17.88
CA LEU A 567 10.04 -29.03 -19.25
C LEU A 567 11.05 -30.04 -19.82
N PRO A 568 10.99 -30.33 -21.12
CA PRO A 568 12.03 -31.13 -21.77
C PRO A 568 13.34 -30.33 -21.85
N ILE A 569 14.48 -30.97 -21.60
CA ILE A 569 15.81 -30.34 -21.62
C ILE A 569 16.10 -29.64 -22.97
N SER A 570 15.50 -30.13 -24.07
CA SER A 570 15.69 -29.57 -25.41
C SER A 570 15.20 -28.12 -25.58
N VAL A 571 14.29 -27.64 -24.73
CA VAL A 571 13.78 -26.25 -24.82
C VAL A 571 14.48 -25.30 -23.84
N ILE A 572 15.11 -25.84 -22.79
CA ILE A 572 15.78 -25.06 -21.75
C ILE A 572 16.91 -24.24 -22.37
N ASN A 573 16.96 -22.94 -22.05
CA ASN A 573 17.84 -21.94 -22.65
C ASN A 573 17.61 -21.66 -24.16
N HIS A 574 16.69 -22.38 -24.81
CA HIS A 574 16.40 -22.36 -26.25
C HIS A 574 15.00 -21.82 -26.57
N GLY A 575 14.56 -20.84 -25.79
CA GLY A 575 13.29 -20.12 -25.99
C GLY A 575 12.30 -20.33 -24.85
N GLU A 576 12.53 -21.32 -23.99
CA GLU A 576 11.74 -21.55 -22.78
C GLU A 576 12.68 -21.86 -21.61
N ASP A 577 12.23 -21.53 -20.41
CA ASP A 577 12.86 -21.94 -19.15
C ASP A 577 11.80 -21.90 -18.04
N MET A 578 12.12 -22.43 -16.87
CA MET A 578 11.24 -22.37 -15.71
C MET A 578 12.07 -22.06 -14.48
N PHE A 579 11.49 -21.30 -13.56
CA PHE A 579 12.16 -20.94 -12.33
C PHE A 579 11.25 -20.99 -11.11
N LEU A 580 11.89 -21.13 -9.97
CA LEU A 580 11.36 -21.11 -8.62
C LEU A 580 11.88 -19.85 -7.93
N ILE A 581 10.98 -19.16 -7.23
CA ILE A 581 11.32 -18.18 -6.20
C ILE A 581 10.72 -18.72 -4.91
N GLU A 582 11.54 -18.89 -3.88
CA GLU A 582 11.08 -19.37 -2.59
C GLU A 582 11.73 -18.64 -1.42
N PHE A 583 10.96 -18.50 -0.35
CA PHE A 583 11.37 -17.97 0.94
C PHE A 583 11.03 -18.98 2.03
N PHE A 584 11.97 -19.27 2.90
CA PHE A 584 11.77 -20.21 4.01
C PHE A 584 12.78 -19.96 5.13
N MET A 585 12.55 -20.56 6.29
CA MET A 585 13.52 -20.57 7.39
C MET A 585 14.24 -21.92 7.44
N ASP A 586 15.55 -21.90 7.56
CA ASP A 586 16.35 -23.11 7.72
C ASP A 586 16.40 -23.62 9.17
N PRO A 587 16.92 -24.84 9.44
CA PRO A 587 16.95 -25.41 10.78
C PRO A 587 17.78 -24.63 11.81
N ASP A 588 18.66 -23.72 11.37
CA ASP A 588 19.44 -22.86 12.24
C ASP A 588 18.73 -21.52 12.54
N GLY A 589 17.51 -21.33 12.00
CA GLY A 589 16.73 -20.12 12.20
C GLY A 589 17.10 -18.97 11.27
N ARG A 590 17.76 -19.24 10.13
CA ARG A 590 18.10 -18.22 9.12
C ARG A 590 17.03 -18.15 8.05
N TYR A 591 16.73 -16.96 7.58
CA TYR A 591 15.84 -16.77 6.44
C TYR A 591 16.59 -17.06 5.14
N MET A 592 16.00 -17.86 4.26
CA MET A 592 16.58 -18.31 2.99
C MET A 592 15.72 -17.77 1.86
N MET A 593 16.31 -16.98 0.96
CA MET A 593 15.70 -16.53 -0.29
C MET A 593 16.43 -17.18 -1.46
N VAL A 594 15.77 -18.07 -2.18
CA VAL A 594 16.38 -18.87 -3.25
C VAL A 594 15.69 -18.56 -4.58
N PHE A 595 16.52 -18.28 -5.59
CA PHE A 595 16.11 -18.07 -6.97
C PHE A 595 16.75 -19.12 -7.87
N GLN A 596 15.94 -20.03 -8.37
CA GLN A 596 16.43 -21.22 -9.05
C GLN A 596 15.78 -21.39 -10.42
N GLY A 597 16.58 -21.31 -11.48
CA GLY A 597 16.18 -21.73 -12.82
C GLY A 597 16.52 -23.18 -13.12
N PHE A 598 15.75 -23.79 -14.03
CA PHE A 598 16.13 -25.02 -14.72
C PHE A 598 17.40 -24.80 -15.56
N GLY A 599 17.47 -23.69 -16.28
CA GLY A 599 18.68 -23.20 -16.94
C GLY A 599 19.14 -21.85 -16.39
N TRP A 600 20.26 -21.38 -16.93
CA TRP A 600 20.84 -20.08 -16.58
C TRP A 600 19.93 -18.93 -17.00
N LYS A 601 19.14 -19.09 -18.07
CA LYS A 601 18.10 -18.12 -18.46
C LYS A 601 16.98 -18.08 -17.44
N GLY A 602 16.59 -19.23 -16.88
CA GLY A 602 15.62 -19.34 -15.80
C GLY A 602 16.03 -18.54 -14.56
N SER A 603 17.27 -18.71 -14.07
CA SER A 603 17.75 -17.94 -12.90
C SER A 603 17.73 -16.43 -13.16
N TYR A 604 18.13 -16.01 -14.36
CA TYR A 604 18.12 -14.60 -14.74
C TYR A 604 16.69 -14.05 -14.90
N ALA A 605 15.78 -14.85 -15.45
CA ALA A 605 14.35 -14.55 -15.54
C ALA A 605 13.72 -14.41 -14.15
N ALA A 606 14.12 -15.24 -13.18
CA ALA A 606 13.67 -15.17 -11.80
C ALA A 606 14.01 -13.81 -11.16
N GLY A 607 15.26 -13.35 -11.31
CA GLY A 607 15.67 -12.04 -10.79
C GLY A 607 14.88 -10.88 -11.41
N LYS A 608 14.63 -10.92 -12.73
CA LYS A 608 13.83 -9.88 -13.41
C LYS A 608 12.36 -9.91 -13.03
N TYR A 609 11.78 -11.10 -12.89
CA TYR A 609 10.41 -11.28 -12.46
C TYR A 609 10.22 -10.78 -11.03
N PHE A 610 11.18 -11.07 -10.16
CA PHE A 610 11.18 -10.55 -8.80
C PHE A 610 11.19 -9.03 -8.76
N ASP A 611 12.16 -8.37 -9.42
CA ASP A 611 12.28 -6.91 -9.41
C ASP A 611 11.03 -6.20 -9.98
N ARG A 612 10.43 -6.75 -11.04
CA ARG A 612 9.34 -6.09 -11.76
C ARG A 612 7.94 -6.45 -11.33
N VAL A 613 7.75 -7.62 -10.73
CA VAL A 613 6.41 -8.12 -10.39
C VAL A 613 6.33 -8.40 -8.90
N VAL A 614 7.17 -9.29 -8.38
CA VAL A 614 7.07 -9.73 -6.97
C VAL A 614 7.35 -8.60 -6.00
N ASN A 615 8.45 -7.87 -6.18
CA ASN A 615 8.88 -6.82 -5.27
C ASN A 615 7.96 -5.58 -5.29
N ARG A 616 7.23 -5.37 -6.39
CA ARG A 616 6.27 -4.25 -6.48
C ARG A 616 4.97 -4.55 -5.77
N GLU A 617 4.51 -5.80 -5.88
CA GLU A 617 3.24 -6.27 -5.34
C GLU A 617 3.46 -7.27 -4.19
N MET A 618 4.47 -7.02 -3.36
CA MET A 618 5.03 -8.02 -2.45
C MET A 618 4.01 -8.58 -1.45
N TRP A 619 3.01 -7.77 -1.09
CA TRP A 619 1.90 -8.14 -0.22
C TRP A 619 0.93 -9.17 -0.83
N LEU A 620 0.95 -9.40 -2.14
CA LEU A 620 0.13 -10.44 -2.80
C LEU A 620 0.73 -11.84 -2.66
N TYR A 621 2.02 -11.94 -2.34
CA TYR A 621 2.76 -13.21 -2.29
C TYR A 621 2.75 -13.81 -0.89
N THR A 622 1.55 -14.11 -0.39
CA THR A 622 1.31 -14.78 0.92
C THR A 622 1.59 -16.29 0.85
N TYR A 623 2.57 -16.66 0.04
CA TYR A 623 3.00 -18.03 -0.24
C TYR A 623 4.51 -18.15 -0.01
N ARG A 624 4.99 -19.31 0.42
CA ARG A 624 6.43 -19.58 0.56
C ARG A 624 7.17 -19.67 -0.76
N TRP A 625 6.49 -20.11 -1.82
CA TRP A 625 7.14 -20.32 -3.11
C TRP A 625 6.19 -20.09 -4.29
N ILE A 626 6.78 -19.73 -5.44
CA ILE A 626 6.12 -19.64 -6.74
C ILE A 626 6.98 -20.30 -7.82
N ILE A 627 6.33 -20.92 -8.80
CA ILE A 627 6.96 -21.48 -10.00
C ILE A 627 6.41 -20.77 -11.22
N VAL A 628 7.30 -20.24 -12.05
CA VAL A 628 6.95 -19.44 -13.22
C VAL A 628 7.70 -19.97 -14.43
N LYS A 629 6.98 -20.11 -15.54
CA LYS A 629 7.55 -20.42 -16.85
C LYS A 629 7.89 -19.11 -17.57
N TRP A 630 9.10 -19.03 -18.12
CA TRP A 630 9.55 -17.94 -18.99
C TRP A 630 9.61 -18.40 -20.44
N GLU A 631 9.16 -17.56 -21.37
CA GLU A 631 9.14 -17.83 -22.81
C GLU A 631 9.62 -16.60 -23.61
N ASP A 632 10.62 -16.80 -24.49
CA ASP A 632 11.19 -15.81 -25.42
C ASP A 632 10.24 -15.61 -26.61
N THR A 633 9.14 -14.90 -26.38
CA THR A 633 8.08 -14.73 -27.38
C THR A 633 8.44 -13.79 -28.52
N ASN A 634 9.44 -12.92 -28.34
CA ASN A 634 9.94 -12.03 -29.38
C ASN A 634 11.11 -12.64 -30.19
N ALA A 635 11.59 -13.83 -29.79
CA ALA A 635 12.65 -14.62 -30.41
C ALA A 635 13.98 -13.85 -30.56
N ASN A 636 14.28 -12.93 -29.64
CA ASN A 636 15.52 -12.15 -29.65
C ASN A 636 16.69 -12.87 -28.95
N GLY A 637 16.43 -13.99 -28.29
CA GLY A 637 17.43 -14.83 -27.62
C GLY A 637 17.82 -14.33 -26.23
N TYR A 638 17.32 -13.18 -25.80
CA TYR A 638 17.57 -12.57 -24.50
C TYR A 638 16.39 -12.81 -23.55
N VAL A 639 16.68 -12.83 -22.25
CA VAL A 639 15.64 -12.79 -21.23
C VAL A 639 15.24 -11.32 -21.05
N ASN A 640 14.07 -10.94 -21.54
CA ASN A 640 13.49 -9.61 -21.36
C ASN A 640 12.64 -9.57 -20.09
N ALA A 641 12.47 -8.38 -19.50
CA ALA A 641 11.69 -8.27 -18.26
C ALA A 641 10.18 -8.46 -18.54
N PRO A 642 9.36 -8.79 -17.53
CA PRO A 642 7.91 -8.81 -17.68
C PRO A 642 7.39 -7.48 -18.26
N GLY A 643 6.58 -7.57 -19.31
CA GLY A 643 6.07 -6.41 -20.06
C GLY A 643 6.98 -5.92 -21.21
N ASP A 644 8.15 -6.54 -21.41
CA ASP A 644 9.15 -6.15 -22.43
C ASP A 644 9.35 -7.25 -23.49
N GLY A 645 8.25 -7.85 -23.97
CA GLY A 645 8.26 -8.75 -25.13
C GLY A 645 8.47 -10.25 -24.85
N ASP A 646 8.75 -10.65 -23.61
CA ASP A 646 8.73 -12.04 -23.15
C ASP A 646 7.47 -12.35 -22.33
N LEU A 647 7.07 -13.63 -22.32
CA LEU A 647 5.92 -14.10 -21.54
C LEU A 647 6.39 -14.78 -20.26
N TYR A 648 5.70 -14.47 -19.16
CA TYR A 648 5.89 -15.09 -17.85
C TYR A 648 4.56 -15.67 -17.37
N THR A 649 4.50 -16.99 -17.19
CA THR A 649 3.29 -17.71 -16.82
C THR A 649 3.45 -18.33 -15.43
N LEU A 650 2.65 -17.91 -14.46
CA LEU A 650 2.61 -18.54 -13.14
C LEU A 650 2.02 -19.96 -13.26
N ILE A 651 2.80 -20.95 -12.88
CA ILE A 651 2.45 -22.38 -13.01
C ILE A 651 1.87 -22.91 -11.71
N ALA A 652 2.53 -22.60 -10.59
CA ALA A 652 2.14 -23.07 -9.26
C ALA A 652 2.63 -22.11 -8.18
N LEU A 653 1.97 -22.17 -7.02
CA LEU A 653 2.34 -21.46 -5.80
C LEU A 653 1.96 -22.32 -4.59
N GLY A 654 2.54 -22.06 -3.43
CA GLY A 654 2.16 -22.78 -2.21
C GLY A 654 2.89 -22.37 -0.94
N ASN A 655 2.40 -22.92 0.17
CA ASN A 655 3.00 -22.90 1.51
C ASN A 655 3.55 -24.27 1.85
#